data_AF-A0A934B2X3-F1
#
_entry.id   AF-A0A934B2X3-F1
#
_cell.length_a   1.000
_cell.length_b   1.000
_cell.length_c   1.000
_cell.angle_alpha   90.00
_cell.angle_beta   90.00
_cell.angle_gamma   90.00
#
_symmetry.space_group_name_H-M   'P 1'
#
loop_
_entity.id
_entity.type
_entity.pdbx_description
1 polymer ?
#
loop_
_entity_poly.entity_id
_entity_poly.type
_entity_poly.pdbx_seq_one_letter_code
_entity_poly.pdbx_strand_id
1 'polypeptide(L)'
;MTSSTLDIVEAKSFPNIELLPKDRTILEQGAMVFRPFGLDEQGQTIRDLGGVSIRAVTVFLEKLVTSAGGASAGKEAVEELCDLLNDRIKDPIYHVTPELLKNPWNSYSYEFTSYLYEFCERISGDTRFAFKAGAEKVSPIMLALTRPFSLSQIYTMFPYFGNKFTSGSVEFRVVEVTSSTAAVGMRFTDRTLRQFGSYRRRCACLVCQSAQGIMVAMAHRIHGLSEAEAIETSCIGNDDEWCQWTIRWQEESRYRKRFWWATSPLEQTRPTRLSSESVVGVENAQAAHVSAAARVESLPQAQQSFAWFLGGGVVGLALMAGVGILNPTVSLGEVLLVGLCPILAVGIMVNRRLLRESERREALIQEQITFVESRHEELREAYLEQEQMRVELRRKVAQLTALHRAGLSFGSTFERDALLHQVLEALTHELNYNSAMVSMFDPCENTVQHIRLIGAPPEVETFAQSCRFQITDPEGPEGTVVLQGRPLLVKDIESIRHSLHPLNQRLAELSGTKALVVVPIKTKDRIWGMLTVDRSHNQSVTEDDLELMMTVASQVSIALDNASAYQQIEEWNQGLEVKVKERTEALERADRLRAQFLSHVSHELRTPLTSIKGFIQNMLDGLTGSLNEKQQRYLVRMSDNSDRLVRMIEDLLDRTRIETGRLEVHPADVELESCLADVIEQLKPLAQAKQQSLEFCSAYTEVVVWADRDRLIQTVVNLVQNAIKFTPPGGTVSVGCELPNHRTATVLVRDTGPGIAPEYLDKIFDPFFRIQQGQRTAPKGLGLGLSIVKTLVELQGGEVAARNRPEGGAELSFTIPIHAVKAPLLLESHLMGQHILVVDDDTDIQQLLHDRLMAGGYQTFSAFDGRQALAMLQSREFDGMILDIGIGQIDGLDVLRRVRLTNQRLPIIMITASGSQELAVRAIGLGAQAYLLKPFDAGQLQQAMDRWFRRA
;
A
#
# COMPACT_ATOMS: atom_id res chain seq x y z
N MET A 1 -3.51 24.29 44.99
CA MET A 1 -2.49 24.11 43.93
C MET A 1 -2.12 22.64 43.93
N THR A 2 -2.36 21.80 42.94
CA THR A 2 -3.11 21.83 41.67
C THR A 2 -3.29 20.36 41.37
N SER A 3 -4.54 19.90 41.37
CA SER A 3 -4.93 18.53 41.06
C SER A 3 -5.09 18.40 39.55
N SER A 4 -4.52 17.33 39.00
CA SER A 4 -4.68 16.86 37.63
C SER A 4 -6.16 16.73 37.26
N THR A 5 -6.57 17.49 36.25
CA THR A 5 -7.82 17.31 35.51
C THR A 5 -7.45 16.61 34.21
N LEU A 6 -7.89 15.35 34.08
CA LEU A 6 -8.04 14.72 32.78
C LEU A 6 -9.10 15.53 32.01
N ASP A 7 -8.66 16.30 31.03
CA ASP A 7 -9.56 16.83 30.01
C ASP A 7 -10.03 15.66 29.15
N ILE A 8 -11.22 15.17 29.48
CA ILE A 8 -12.11 14.47 28.56
C ILE A 8 -12.44 15.51 27.48
N VAL A 9 -11.66 15.50 26.39
CA VAL A 9 -12.00 16.27 25.20
C VAL A 9 -13.28 15.66 24.64
N GLU A 10 -14.38 16.41 24.80
CA GLU A 10 -15.68 16.14 24.23
C GLU A 10 -15.55 15.73 22.75
N ALA A 11 -16.15 14.58 22.42
CA ALA A 11 -16.43 14.18 21.06
C ALA A 11 -17.28 15.25 20.37
N LYS A 12 -16.64 16.18 19.66
CA LYS A 12 -17.33 17.09 18.75
C LYS A 12 -18.00 16.23 17.68
N SER A 13 -19.32 16.25 17.70
CA SER A 13 -20.18 15.67 16.68
C SER A 13 -19.69 16.06 15.29
N PHE A 14 -19.55 15.05 14.43
CA PHE A 14 -19.30 15.26 13.01
C PHE A 14 -20.38 16.20 12.44
N PRO A 15 -20.05 17.18 11.58
CA PRO A 15 -21.07 17.82 10.77
C PRO A 15 -21.82 16.71 10.01
N ASN A 16 -23.15 16.83 9.90
CA ASN A 16 -24.01 15.88 9.18
C ASN A 16 -23.60 15.82 7.70
N ILE A 17 -22.59 15.03 7.36
CA ILE A 17 -22.18 14.72 6.00
C ILE A 17 -23.09 13.58 5.56
N GLU A 18 -23.93 13.84 4.56
CA GLU A 18 -24.77 12.81 3.94
C GLU A 18 -23.86 11.77 3.26
N LEU A 19 -23.94 10.52 3.72
CA LEU A 19 -23.12 9.42 3.19
C LEU A 19 -23.76 8.84 1.93
N LEU A 20 -23.00 8.86 0.83
CA LEU A 20 -23.45 8.31 -0.45
C LEU A 20 -23.43 6.77 -0.41
N PRO A 21 -24.29 6.09 -1.19
CA PRO A 21 -24.30 4.63 -1.29
C PRO A 21 -23.02 4.06 -1.94
N LYS A 22 -22.77 2.76 -1.77
CA LYS A 22 -21.51 2.08 -2.17
C LYS A 22 -21.26 2.03 -3.69
N ASP A 23 -22.30 2.18 -4.49
CA ASP A 23 -22.27 2.18 -5.96
C ASP A 23 -21.77 3.51 -6.54
N ARG A 24 -21.81 4.58 -5.74
CA ARG A 24 -21.24 5.89 -6.08
C ARG A 24 -19.72 5.85 -5.96
N THR A 25 -19.05 6.39 -6.97
CA THR A 25 -17.58 6.39 -7.07
C THR A 25 -16.99 7.69 -6.56
N ILE A 26 -15.82 7.63 -5.88
CA ILE A 26 -15.07 8.85 -5.53
C ILE A 26 -14.65 9.65 -6.78
N LEU A 27 -14.60 9.02 -7.96
CA LEU A 27 -14.29 9.68 -9.23
C LEU A 27 -15.34 10.70 -9.67
N GLU A 28 -16.55 10.69 -9.09
CA GLU A 28 -17.56 11.75 -9.25
C GLU A 28 -17.09 13.09 -8.67
N GLN A 29 -16.16 13.07 -7.71
CA GLN A 29 -15.57 14.27 -7.15
C GLN A 29 -14.53 14.84 -8.12
N GLY A 30 -14.74 16.10 -8.54
CA GLY A 30 -13.93 16.72 -9.60
C GLY A 30 -12.43 16.80 -9.30
N ALA A 31 -12.05 16.95 -8.02
CA ALA A 31 -10.66 16.98 -7.60
C ALA A 31 -10.50 16.54 -6.14
N MET A 32 -9.31 16.04 -5.79
CA MET A 32 -8.92 15.69 -4.43
C MET A 32 -9.03 16.91 -3.50
N VAL A 33 -9.50 16.68 -2.28
CA VAL A 33 -9.60 17.72 -1.26
C VAL A 33 -8.31 17.82 -0.46
N PHE A 34 -7.70 16.68 -0.16
CA PHE A 34 -6.49 16.57 0.63
C PHE A 34 -5.25 16.43 -0.27
N ARG A 35 -4.11 16.84 0.26
CA ARG A 35 -2.83 16.67 -0.44
C ARG A 35 -2.48 15.18 -0.60
N PRO A 36 -1.91 14.76 -1.75
CA PRO A 36 -1.70 13.35 -2.05
C PRO A 36 -0.50 12.75 -1.32
N PHE A 37 0.56 13.54 -1.09
CA PHE A 37 1.81 13.15 -0.42
C PHE A 37 2.54 14.42 0.09
N GLY A 38 3.60 14.24 0.89
CA GLY A 38 4.37 15.37 1.44
C GLY A 38 3.82 15.85 2.78
N LEU A 39 3.52 17.15 2.90
CA LEU A 39 2.98 17.76 4.13
C LEU A 39 1.48 18.03 3.98
N ASP A 40 0.68 17.63 4.96
CA ASP A 40 -0.76 17.89 5.01
C ASP A 40 -1.10 19.38 5.23
N GLU A 41 -2.40 19.70 5.32
CA GLU A 41 -2.86 21.09 5.50
C GLU A 41 -2.39 21.72 6.82
N GLN A 42 -1.92 20.90 7.77
CA GLN A 42 -1.44 21.30 9.09
C GLN A 42 0.10 21.31 9.17
N GLY A 43 0.79 21.02 8.07
CA GLY A 43 2.24 20.97 7.99
C GLY A 43 2.86 19.68 8.55
N GLN A 44 2.06 18.64 8.81
CA GLN A 44 2.56 17.33 9.26
C GLN A 44 2.85 16.43 8.07
N THR A 45 3.88 15.58 8.18
CA THR A 45 4.17 14.59 7.13
C THR A 45 3.00 13.62 6.96
N ILE A 46 2.51 13.47 5.74
CA ILE A 46 1.52 12.46 5.37
C ILE A 46 2.19 11.09 5.47
N ARG A 47 1.63 10.19 6.30
CA ARG A 47 2.18 8.86 6.59
C ARG A 47 1.13 7.75 6.56
N ASP A 48 -0.03 8.02 5.93
CA ASP A 48 -1.20 7.16 6.04
C ASP A 48 -0.99 5.78 5.39
N LEU A 49 -0.32 5.76 4.23
CA LEU A 49 0.09 4.54 3.55
C LEU A 49 1.47 4.68 2.91
N GLY A 50 2.38 3.75 3.23
CA GLY A 50 3.75 3.76 2.70
C GLY A 50 3.86 3.39 1.21
N GLY A 51 4.87 3.95 0.53
CA GLY A 51 5.09 3.84 -0.91
C GLY A 51 5.34 2.42 -1.41
N VAL A 52 5.82 1.51 -0.55
CA VAL A 52 5.88 0.06 -0.85
C VAL A 52 4.51 -0.49 -1.25
N SER A 53 3.43 -0.03 -0.61
CA SER A 53 2.07 -0.45 -0.94
C SER A 53 1.60 0.10 -2.28
N ILE A 54 1.89 1.38 -2.56
CA ILE A 54 1.50 2.03 -3.83
C ILE A 54 2.28 1.43 -5.00
N ARG A 55 3.57 1.16 -4.81
CA ARG A 55 4.41 0.46 -5.78
C ARG A 55 3.84 -0.92 -6.11
N ALA A 56 3.42 -1.69 -5.11
CA ALA A 56 2.85 -3.03 -5.35
C ALA A 56 1.58 -2.96 -6.21
N VAL A 57 0.71 -1.97 -5.95
CA VAL A 57 -0.50 -1.73 -6.74
C VAL A 57 -0.15 -1.36 -8.19
N THR A 58 0.78 -0.42 -8.36
CA THR A 58 1.21 0.08 -9.68
C THR A 58 1.87 -1.01 -10.52
N VAL A 59 2.79 -1.78 -9.93
CA VAL A 59 3.46 -2.90 -10.60
C VAL A 59 2.46 -4.02 -10.92
N PHE A 60 1.47 -4.25 -10.07
CA PHE A 60 0.43 -5.22 -10.35
C PHE A 60 -0.44 -4.81 -11.54
N LEU A 61 -0.84 -3.53 -11.64
CA LEU A 61 -1.54 -3.00 -12.83
C LEU A 61 -0.71 -3.23 -14.10
N GLU A 62 0.55 -2.81 -14.10
CA GLU A 62 1.46 -2.97 -15.24
C GLU A 62 1.57 -4.43 -15.66
N LYS A 63 1.74 -5.35 -14.70
CA LYS A 63 1.84 -6.79 -14.96
C LYS A 63 0.54 -7.37 -15.51
N LEU A 64 -0.60 -6.99 -14.94
CA LEU A 64 -1.92 -7.47 -15.34
C LEU A 64 -2.22 -7.05 -16.79
N VAL A 65 -2.03 -5.77 -17.11
CA VAL A 65 -2.25 -5.25 -18.46
C VAL A 65 -1.20 -5.80 -19.44
N THR A 66 0.06 -5.94 -19.03
CA THR A 66 1.10 -6.59 -19.84
C THR A 66 0.71 -8.01 -20.24
N SER A 67 0.10 -8.76 -19.33
CA SER A 67 -0.33 -10.15 -19.62
C SER A 67 -1.48 -10.22 -20.63
N ALA A 68 -2.29 -9.18 -20.75
CA ALA A 68 -3.42 -9.10 -21.67
C ALA A 68 -3.06 -8.45 -23.03
N GLY A 69 -2.18 -7.45 -23.03
CA GLY A 69 -1.89 -6.60 -24.21
C GLY A 69 -0.41 -6.43 -24.57
N GLY A 70 0.51 -7.13 -23.90
CA GLY A 70 1.96 -7.02 -24.15
C GLY A 70 2.64 -5.87 -23.39
N ALA A 71 3.98 -5.81 -23.46
CA ALA A 71 4.78 -4.93 -22.60
C ALA A 71 4.57 -3.41 -22.83
N SER A 72 4.17 -3.00 -24.04
CA SER A 72 3.84 -1.58 -24.33
C SER A 72 2.57 -1.17 -23.60
N ALA A 73 1.51 -1.99 -23.71
CA ALA A 73 0.22 -1.74 -23.07
C ALA A 73 0.33 -1.64 -21.54
N GLY A 74 1.22 -2.41 -20.91
CA GLY A 74 1.46 -2.31 -19.47
C GLY A 74 2.06 -0.97 -19.04
N LYS A 75 2.99 -0.41 -19.81
CA LYS A 75 3.59 0.90 -19.54
C LYS A 75 2.61 2.02 -19.81
N GLU A 76 1.92 1.97 -20.94
CA GLU A 76 0.87 2.93 -21.32
C GLU A 76 -0.23 2.98 -20.25
N ALA A 77 -0.62 1.85 -19.66
CA ALA A 77 -1.60 1.83 -18.56
C ALA A 77 -1.11 2.53 -17.28
N VAL A 78 0.20 2.51 -16.99
CA VAL A 78 0.76 3.23 -15.84
C VAL A 78 0.86 4.73 -16.15
N GLU A 79 1.16 5.10 -17.39
CA GLU A 79 1.15 6.49 -17.85
C GLU A 79 -0.27 7.08 -17.79
N GLU A 80 -1.27 6.35 -18.33
CA GLU A 80 -2.69 6.72 -18.25
C GLU A 80 -3.16 6.87 -16.79
N LEU A 81 -2.71 5.99 -15.90
CA LEU A 81 -3.00 6.10 -14.46
C LEU A 81 -2.45 7.40 -13.87
N CYS A 82 -1.22 7.79 -14.20
CA CYS A 82 -0.62 9.03 -13.73
C CYS A 82 -1.38 10.25 -14.25
N ASP A 83 -1.75 10.26 -15.53
CA ASP A 83 -2.53 11.35 -16.13
C ASP A 83 -3.89 11.53 -15.43
N LEU A 84 -4.61 10.42 -15.24
CA LEU A 84 -5.91 10.43 -14.56
C LEU A 84 -5.81 10.87 -13.10
N LEU A 85 -4.72 10.53 -12.40
CA LEU A 85 -4.48 11.02 -11.04
C LEU A 85 -4.15 12.51 -11.02
N ASN A 86 -3.29 12.97 -11.92
CA ASN A 86 -2.89 14.37 -12.04
C ASN A 86 -4.07 15.27 -12.39
N ASP A 87 -4.99 14.83 -13.23
CA ASP A 87 -6.24 15.53 -13.54
C ASP A 87 -7.12 15.79 -12.30
N ARG A 88 -6.92 15.02 -11.22
CA ARG A 88 -7.66 15.17 -9.95
C ARG A 88 -6.87 15.94 -8.89
N ILE A 89 -5.60 16.27 -9.12
CA ILE A 89 -4.76 17.01 -8.18
C ILE A 89 -4.83 18.50 -8.51
N LYS A 90 -5.28 19.32 -7.54
CA LYS A 90 -5.50 20.77 -7.76
C LYS A 90 -4.21 21.58 -7.89
N ASP A 91 -3.17 21.16 -7.18
CA ASP A 91 -1.91 21.90 -7.06
C ASP A 91 -0.83 21.20 -7.92
N PRO A 92 -0.37 21.83 -9.02
CA PRO A 92 0.60 21.23 -9.94
C PRO A 92 1.93 20.85 -9.29
N ILE A 93 2.26 21.39 -8.11
CA ILE A 93 3.48 21.03 -7.37
C ILE A 93 3.47 19.54 -6.97
N TYR A 94 2.29 18.94 -6.81
CA TYR A 94 2.13 17.52 -6.44
C TYR A 94 1.97 16.60 -7.65
N HIS A 95 2.68 16.88 -8.74
CA HIS A 95 2.64 16.08 -9.95
C HIS A 95 3.15 14.65 -9.72
N VAL A 96 2.37 13.67 -10.20
CA VAL A 96 2.61 12.23 -10.07
C VAL A 96 3.24 11.70 -11.34
N THR A 97 4.37 10.98 -11.21
CA THR A 97 5.00 10.24 -12.31
C THR A 97 5.08 8.75 -12.00
N PRO A 98 5.31 7.88 -13.01
CA PRO A 98 5.52 6.45 -12.79
C PRO A 98 6.66 6.14 -11.81
N GLU A 99 7.76 6.91 -11.86
CA GLU A 99 8.90 6.78 -10.94
C GLU A 99 8.49 7.11 -9.51
N LEU A 100 7.67 8.16 -9.33
CA LEU A 100 7.15 8.56 -8.04
C LEU A 100 6.29 7.45 -7.42
N LEU A 101 5.33 6.89 -8.18
CA LEU A 101 4.47 5.78 -7.72
C LEU A 101 5.26 4.51 -7.41
N LYS A 102 6.37 4.27 -8.13
CA LYS A 102 7.26 3.12 -7.94
C LYS A 102 8.30 3.35 -6.84
N ASN A 103 8.39 4.54 -6.24
CA ASN A 103 9.33 4.85 -5.17
C ASN A 103 8.82 4.33 -3.81
N PRO A 104 9.53 3.37 -3.16
CA PRO A 104 9.07 2.77 -1.91
C PRO A 104 9.14 3.72 -0.70
N TRP A 105 9.90 4.82 -0.78
CA TRP A 105 10.18 5.72 0.35
C TRP A 105 9.15 6.83 0.55
N ASN A 106 8.23 6.99 -0.40
CA ASN A 106 7.16 7.98 -0.30
C ASN A 106 6.04 7.52 0.64
N SER A 107 5.15 8.43 1.00
CA SER A 107 3.93 8.14 1.76
C SER A 107 2.77 8.93 1.20
N TYR A 108 1.59 8.33 1.20
CA TYR A 108 0.43 8.83 0.48
C TYR A 108 -0.80 8.89 1.38
N SER A 109 -1.74 9.78 1.06
CA SER A 109 -3.02 9.89 1.74
C SER A 109 -4.00 8.77 1.34
N TYR A 110 -4.99 8.49 2.18
CA TYR A 110 -6.02 7.50 1.89
C TYR A 110 -7.02 7.99 0.84
N GLU A 111 -7.25 9.30 0.71
CA GLU A 111 -8.02 9.86 -0.41
C GLU A 111 -7.31 9.53 -1.75
N PHE A 112 -6.02 9.89 -1.86
CA PHE A 112 -5.22 9.58 -3.06
C PHE A 112 -5.23 8.09 -3.40
N THR A 113 -5.04 7.25 -2.38
CA THR A 113 -5.06 5.79 -2.54
C THR A 113 -6.42 5.27 -3.04
N SER A 114 -7.52 5.91 -2.66
CA SER A 114 -8.87 5.52 -3.11
C SER A 114 -9.07 5.85 -4.59
N TYR A 115 -8.62 7.02 -5.05
CA TYR A 115 -8.59 7.35 -6.48
C TYR A 115 -7.71 6.39 -7.27
N LEU A 116 -6.51 6.07 -6.77
CA LEU A 116 -5.58 5.13 -7.39
C LEU A 116 -6.25 3.78 -7.65
N TYR A 117 -6.92 3.19 -6.65
CA TYR A 117 -7.59 1.91 -6.83
C TYR A 117 -8.71 1.96 -7.86
N GLU A 118 -9.55 3.00 -7.83
CA GLU A 118 -10.66 3.13 -8.76
C GLU A 118 -10.20 3.31 -10.21
N PHE A 119 -9.15 4.12 -10.43
CA PHE A 119 -8.56 4.24 -11.76
C PHE A 119 -7.92 2.92 -12.21
N CYS A 120 -7.24 2.20 -11.32
CA CYS A 120 -6.72 0.88 -11.66
C CYS A 120 -7.82 -0.14 -11.98
N GLU A 121 -8.94 -0.15 -11.24
CA GLU A 121 -10.14 -0.97 -11.56
C GLU A 121 -10.67 -0.63 -12.95
N ARG A 122 -10.74 0.67 -13.29
CA ARG A 122 -11.22 1.15 -14.59
C ARG A 122 -10.28 0.77 -15.74
N ILE A 123 -8.97 0.99 -15.59
CA ILE A 123 -7.97 0.70 -16.62
C ILE A 123 -7.85 -0.82 -16.85
N SER A 124 -7.83 -1.60 -15.77
CA SER A 124 -7.72 -3.07 -15.87
C SER A 124 -9.02 -3.77 -16.26
N GLY A 125 -10.18 -3.13 -16.05
CA GLY A 125 -11.50 -3.74 -16.19
C GLY A 125 -11.81 -4.81 -15.13
N ASP A 126 -10.99 -4.93 -14.07
CA ASP A 126 -11.14 -5.95 -13.03
C ASP A 126 -11.77 -5.36 -11.76
N THR A 127 -13.04 -5.68 -11.50
CA THR A 127 -13.77 -5.20 -10.32
C THR A 127 -13.28 -5.79 -8.99
N ARG A 128 -12.34 -6.74 -9.02
CA ARG A 128 -11.64 -7.28 -7.84
C ARG A 128 -10.17 -6.85 -7.80
N PHE A 129 -9.80 -5.81 -8.55
CA PHE A 129 -8.42 -5.33 -8.63
C PHE A 129 -7.85 -5.00 -7.25
N ALA A 130 -8.57 -4.24 -6.40
CA ALA A 130 -8.07 -3.86 -5.07
C ALA A 130 -7.73 -5.08 -4.21
N PHE A 131 -8.55 -6.14 -4.26
CA PHE A 131 -8.30 -7.42 -3.58
C PHE A 131 -7.03 -8.11 -4.12
N LYS A 132 -6.90 -8.26 -5.44
CA LYS A 132 -5.75 -8.93 -6.05
C LYS A 132 -4.45 -8.14 -5.87
N ALA A 133 -4.51 -6.82 -6.01
CA ALA A 133 -3.39 -5.93 -5.75
C ALA A 133 -2.97 -5.97 -4.26
N GLY A 134 -3.93 -6.13 -3.35
CA GLY A 134 -3.68 -6.39 -1.93
C GLY A 134 -2.81 -7.62 -1.69
N ALA A 135 -3.10 -8.74 -2.38
CA ALA A 135 -2.30 -9.97 -2.27
C ALA A 135 -0.83 -9.78 -2.65
N GLU A 136 -0.52 -8.84 -3.55
CA GLU A 136 0.85 -8.53 -3.96
C GLU A 136 1.65 -7.71 -2.92
N LYS A 137 0.98 -7.10 -1.93
CA LYS A 137 1.63 -6.26 -0.91
C LYS A 137 2.37 -7.05 0.18
N VAL A 138 2.23 -8.38 0.21
CA VAL A 138 2.98 -9.22 1.15
C VAL A 138 4.47 -9.15 0.79
N SER A 139 5.21 -8.30 1.49
CA SER A 139 6.59 -7.95 1.16
C SER A 139 7.57 -9.10 1.45
N PRO A 140 8.73 -9.17 0.77
CA PRO A 140 9.76 -10.18 1.07
C PRO A 140 10.23 -10.16 2.53
N ILE A 141 10.24 -8.98 3.16
CA ILE A 141 10.59 -8.82 4.58
C ILE A 141 9.51 -9.46 5.45
N MET A 142 8.23 -9.18 5.17
CA MET A 142 7.12 -9.81 5.89
C MET A 142 7.15 -11.32 5.71
N LEU A 143 7.41 -11.83 4.50
CA LEU A 143 7.57 -13.26 4.24
C LEU A 143 8.73 -13.86 5.03
N ALA A 144 9.89 -13.18 5.08
CA ALA A 144 11.05 -13.67 5.83
C ALA A 144 10.81 -13.70 7.34
N LEU A 145 10.19 -12.66 7.89
CA LEU A 145 9.88 -12.54 9.32
C LEU A 145 8.78 -13.50 9.79
N THR A 146 7.78 -13.76 8.94
CA THR A 146 6.63 -14.60 9.30
C THR A 146 6.86 -16.09 9.04
N ARG A 147 7.82 -16.45 8.19
CA ARG A 147 8.14 -17.84 7.81
C ARG A 147 8.32 -18.84 8.97
N PRO A 148 8.93 -18.48 10.12
CA PRO A 148 9.11 -19.40 11.23
C PRO A 148 7.83 -19.71 12.01
N PHE A 149 6.78 -18.89 11.86
CA PHE A 149 5.56 -18.96 12.65
C PHE A 149 4.46 -19.70 11.90
N SER A 150 3.53 -20.33 12.63
CA SER A 150 2.30 -20.88 12.04
C SER A 150 1.32 -19.76 11.63
N LEU A 151 0.35 -20.06 10.76
CA LEU A 151 -0.66 -19.06 10.37
C LEU A 151 -1.43 -18.49 11.55
N SER A 152 -1.79 -19.32 12.53
CA SER A 152 -2.47 -18.85 13.74
C SER A 152 -1.61 -17.84 14.51
N GLN A 153 -0.31 -18.10 14.65
CA GLN A 153 0.63 -17.14 15.27
C GLN A 153 0.77 -15.86 14.44
N ILE A 154 0.86 -15.97 13.11
CA ILE A 154 0.94 -14.81 12.21
C ILE A 154 -0.30 -13.92 12.34
N TYR A 155 -1.51 -14.50 12.32
CA TYR A 155 -2.74 -13.73 12.50
C TYR A 155 -2.86 -13.15 13.91
N THR A 156 -2.37 -13.84 14.94
CA THR A 156 -2.34 -13.32 16.32
C THR A 156 -1.46 -12.06 16.41
N MET A 157 -0.34 -12.05 15.69
CA MET A 157 0.58 -10.91 15.62
C MET A 157 0.16 -9.83 14.60
N PHE A 158 -0.93 -10.05 13.85
CA PHE A 158 -1.35 -9.16 12.77
C PHE A 158 -1.55 -7.70 13.21
N PRO A 159 -2.14 -7.38 14.38
CA PRO A 159 -2.27 -5.99 14.84
C PRO A 159 -0.93 -5.27 15.01
N TYR A 160 0.09 -5.99 15.49
CA TYR A 160 1.43 -5.44 15.67
C TYR A 160 2.06 -5.05 14.34
N PHE A 161 1.97 -5.94 13.34
CA PHE A 161 2.47 -5.65 12.00
C PHE A 161 1.62 -4.58 11.30
N GLY A 162 0.30 -4.72 11.31
CA GLY A 162 -0.63 -3.80 10.65
C GLY A 162 -0.47 -2.36 11.13
N ASN A 163 -0.44 -2.14 12.45
CA ASN A 163 -0.32 -0.81 13.04
C ASN A 163 1.05 -0.16 12.73
N LYS A 164 2.12 -0.96 12.55
CA LYS A 164 3.45 -0.46 12.17
C LYS A 164 3.48 0.11 10.76
N PHE A 165 2.63 -0.38 9.85
CA PHE A 165 2.61 0.03 8.43
C PHE A 165 1.54 1.07 8.08
N THR A 166 0.57 1.33 8.97
CA THR A 166 -0.51 2.31 8.75
C THR A 166 -0.33 3.61 9.54
N SER A 167 0.77 3.77 10.28
CA SER A 167 1.14 4.97 11.06
C SER A 167 0.01 5.58 11.91
N GLY A 168 -0.91 4.74 12.42
CA GLY A 168 -2.08 5.20 13.19
C GLY A 168 -3.25 5.74 12.37
N SER A 169 -3.28 5.54 11.05
CA SER A 169 -4.42 5.91 10.18
C SER A 169 -5.48 4.80 10.11
N VAL A 170 -5.11 3.59 10.50
CA VAL A 170 -5.99 2.42 10.63
C VAL A 170 -5.56 1.62 11.86
N GLU A 171 -6.53 1.15 12.62
CA GLU A 171 -6.35 0.29 13.79
C GLU A 171 -6.79 -1.13 13.48
N PHE A 172 -5.94 -2.10 13.83
CA PHE A 172 -6.27 -3.52 13.73
C PHE A 172 -6.46 -4.14 15.11
N ARG A 173 -7.37 -5.11 15.20
CA ARG A 173 -7.56 -5.97 16.36
C ARG A 173 -7.75 -7.43 15.95
N VAL A 174 -7.41 -8.34 16.84
CA VAL A 174 -7.73 -9.76 16.70
C VAL A 174 -8.88 -10.08 17.66
N VAL A 175 -9.93 -10.70 17.13
CA VAL A 175 -11.10 -11.11 17.92
C VAL A 175 -10.92 -12.54 18.43
N GLU A 176 -10.56 -13.45 17.54
CA GLU A 176 -10.35 -14.87 17.87
C GLU A 176 -9.42 -15.51 16.84
N VAL A 177 -8.56 -16.44 17.26
CA VAL A 177 -7.73 -17.24 16.35
C VAL A 177 -7.76 -18.70 16.79
N THR A 178 -8.01 -19.59 15.84
CA THR A 178 -7.97 -21.04 16.00
C THR A 178 -6.85 -21.63 15.11
N SER A 179 -6.74 -22.97 15.04
CA SER A 179 -5.80 -23.64 14.14
C SER A 179 -6.11 -23.46 12.64
N SER A 180 -7.36 -23.10 12.30
CA SER A 180 -7.83 -23.02 10.90
C SER A 180 -8.61 -21.76 10.57
N THR A 181 -8.88 -20.90 11.56
CA THR A 181 -9.61 -19.65 11.38
C THR A 181 -8.98 -18.49 12.16
N ALA A 182 -9.13 -17.27 11.66
CA ALA A 182 -8.75 -16.05 12.35
C ALA A 182 -9.79 -14.95 12.10
N ALA A 183 -10.41 -14.43 13.16
CA ALA A 183 -11.30 -13.29 13.11
C ALA A 183 -10.51 -12.00 13.40
N VAL A 184 -10.43 -11.12 12.42
CA VAL A 184 -9.64 -9.87 12.46
C VAL A 184 -10.57 -8.68 12.21
N GLY A 185 -10.39 -7.62 13.02
CA GLY A 185 -11.10 -6.36 12.88
C GLY A 185 -10.18 -5.22 12.45
N MET A 186 -10.72 -4.29 11.65
CA MET A 186 -10.06 -3.08 11.18
C MET A 186 -10.99 -1.88 11.36
N ARG A 187 -10.44 -0.77 11.86
CA ARG A 187 -11.16 0.50 12.03
C ARG A 187 -10.34 1.67 11.48
N PHE A 188 -11.00 2.61 10.82
CA PHE A 188 -10.38 3.86 10.37
C PHE A 188 -10.38 4.90 11.48
N THR A 189 -9.31 5.68 11.60
CA THR A 189 -9.32 6.82 12.54
C THR A 189 -10.15 7.99 11.99
N ASP A 190 -10.52 8.92 12.87
CA ASP A 190 -11.29 10.11 12.49
C ASP A 190 -10.61 10.94 11.39
N ARG A 191 -9.27 10.96 11.38
CA ARG A 191 -8.49 11.61 10.31
C ARG A 191 -8.76 10.96 8.96
N THR A 192 -8.70 9.63 8.88
CA THR A 192 -8.94 8.87 7.65
C THR A 192 -10.40 8.98 7.21
N LEU A 193 -11.34 8.92 8.15
CA LEU A 193 -12.77 9.09 7.86
C LEU A 193 -13.13 10.49 7.34
N ARG A 194 -12.36 11.52 7.69
CA ARG A 194 -12.47 12.86 7.09
C ARG A 194 -11.97 12.90 5.64
N GLN A 195 -10.90 12.18 5.33
CA GLN A 195 -10.37 12.10 3.96
C GLN A 195 -11.35 11.48 2.98
N PHE A 196 -12.18 10.53 3.43
CA PHE A 196 -13.18 9.90 2.55
C PHE A 196 -14.43 10.75 2.29
N GLY A 197 -14.72 11.74 3.14
CA GLY A 197 -15.89 12.61 2.98
C GLY A 197 -17.22 11.86 2.82
N SER A 198 -18.05 12.29 1.87
CA SER A 198 -19.34 11.68 1.53
C SER A 198 -19.22 10.30 0.86
N TYR A 199 -18.07 9.98 0.27
CA TYR A 199 -17.78 8.71 -0.41
C TYR A 199 -17.21 7.63 0.52
N ARG A 200 -17.32 7.83 1.85
CA ARG A 200 -16.84 6.92 2.89
C ARG A 200 -17.15 5.47 2.63
N ARG A 201 -18.38 5.14 2.23
CA ARG A 201 -18.80 3.74 2.05
C ARG A 201 -18.00 3.02 0.96
N ARG A 202 -17.77 3.70 -0.17
CA ARG A 202 -17.00 3.16 -1.30
C ARG A 202 -15.51 3.11 -1.00
N CYS A 203 -14.94 4.18 -0.44
CA CYS A 203 -13.52 4.22 -0.08
C CYS A 203 -13.16 3.15 0.96
N ALA A 204 -14.01 2.99 1.98
CA ALA A 204 -13.88 1.91 2.97
C ALA A 204 -13.88 0.54 2.27
N CYS A 205 -14.79 0.30 1.32
CA CYS A 205 -14.87 -0.95 0.59
C CYS A 205 -13.57 -1.28 -0.16
N LEU A 206 -12.98 -0.32 -0.87
CA LEU A 206 -11.70 -0.51 -1.60
C LEU A 206 -10.55 -0.87 -0.66
N VAL A 207 -10.42 -0.16 0.46
CA VAL A 207 -9.36 -0.43 1.45
C VAL A 207 -9.59 -1.78 2.13
N CYS A 208 -10.86 -2.13 2.43
CA CYS A 208 -11.23 -3.44 2.97
C CYS A 208 -10.83 -4.57 2.03
N GLN A 209 -11.15 -4.46 0.74
CA GLN A 209 -10.78 -5.45 -0.27
C GLN A 209 -9.26 -5.63 -0.33
N SER A 210 -8.49 -4.53 -0.33
CA SER A 210 -7.03 -4.62 -0.29
C SER A 210 -6.51 -5.30 0.98
N ALA A 211 -7.09 -5.01 2.16
CA ALA A 211 -6.69 -5.64 3.42
C ALA A 211 -7.01 -7.14 3.42
N GLN A 212 -8.19 -7.53 2.94
CA GLN A 212 -8.58 -8.93 2.76
C GLN A 212 -7.61 -9.67 1.83
N GLY A 213 -7.21 -9.05 0.72
CA GLY A 213 -6.24 -9.60 -0.21
C GLY A 213 -4.90 -9.94 0.44
N ILE A 214 -4.38 -9.04 1.29
CA ILE A 214 -3.16 -9.27 2.08
C ILE A 214 -3.34 -10.49 2.98
N MET A 215 -4.42 -10.51 3.77
CA MET A 215 -4.67 -11.56 4.75
C MET A 215 -4.86 -12.93 4.11
N VAL A 216 -5.60 -13.02 3.01
CA VAL A 216 -5.82 -14.28 2.28
C VAL A 216 -4.52 -14.79 1.66
N ALA A 217 -3.70 -13.90 1.10
CA ALA A 217 -2.47 -14.28 0.42
C ALA A 217 -1.39 -14.83 1.37
N MET A 218 -1.43 -14.52 2.66
CA MET A 218 -0.48 -15.01 3.66
C MET A 218 -0.40 -16.54 3.69
N ALA A 219 -1.54 -17.24 3.64
CA ALA A 219 -1.60 -18.70 3.68
C ALA A 219 -0.83 -19.34 2.51
N HIS A 220 -1.08 -18.85 1.30
CA HIS A 220 -0.43 -19.35 0.10
C HIS A 220 1.05 -18.91 0.01
N ARG A 221 1.35 -17.63 0.27
CA ARG A 221 2.69 -17.07 0.07
C ARG A 221 3.72 -17.49 1.12
N ILE A 222 3.28 -17.72 2.36
CA ILE A 222 4.19 -18.06 3.47
C ILE A 222 4.34 -19.58 3.59
N HIS A 223 3.22 -20.33 3.52
CA HIS A 223 3.19 -21.76 3.79
C HIS A 223 2.84 -22.64 2.58
N GLY A 224 2.54 -22.06 1.41
CA GLY A 224 2.20 -22.82 0.22
C GLY A 224 0.85 -23.54 0.28
N LEU A 225 -0.03 -23.15 1.21
CA LEU A 225 -1.37 -23.75 1.35
C LEU A 225 -2.30 -23.29 0.22
N SER A 226 -3.44 -23.98 0.08
CA SER A 226 -4.56 -23.53 -0.76
C SER A 226 -5.02 -22.13 -0.33
N GLU A 227 -5.54 -21.34 -1.27
CA GLU A 227 -6.02 -19.98 -0.97
C GLU A 227 -6.98 -19.99 0.22
N ALA A 228 -6.69 -19.14 1.20
CA ALA A 228 -7.60 -18.90 2.32
C ALA A 228 -8.84 -18.15 1.83
N GLU A 229 -9.94 -18.30 2.55
CA GLU A 229 -11.18 -17.58 2.26
C GLU A 229 -11.40 -16.51 3.32
N ALA A 230 -11.79 -15.30 2.91
CA ALA A 230 -12.19 -14.23 3.82
C ALA A 230 -13.72 -14.08 3.79
N ILE A 231 -14.36 -14.25 4.94
CA ILE A 231 -15.81 -14.10 5.13
C ILE A 231 -16.06 -12.80 5.89
N GLU A 232 -16.76 -11.84 5.27
CA GLU A 232 -17.12 -10.56 5.91
C GLU A 232 -18.25 -10.75 6.92
N THR A 233 -18.04 -10.25 8.14
CA THR A 233 -19.04 -10.27 9.22
C THR A 233 -19.62 -8.89 9.50
N SER A 234 -18.82 -7.82 9.34
CA SER A 234 -19.26 -6.43 9.46
C SER A 234 -18.36 -5.53 8.62
N CYS A 235 -18.85 -4.36 8.20
CA CYS A 235 -18.10 -3.42 7.36
C CYS A 235 -18.51 -1.97 7.63
N ILE A 236 -17.53 -1.08 7.82
CA ILE A 236 -17.75 0.38 7.88
C ILE A 236 -18.44 0.90 6.60
N GLY A 237 -18.27 0.19 5.48
CA GLY A 237 -19.03 0.48 4.26
C GLY A 237 -20.55 0.29 4.40
N ASN A 238 -21.01 -0.52 5.36
CA ASN A 238 -22.42 -0.73 5.72
C ASN A 238 -22.82 0.07 6.97
N ASP A 239 -22.04 1.09 7.33
CA ASP A 239 -22.22 1.91 8.54
C ASP A 239 -21.99 1.15 9.87
N ASP A 240 -21.31 0.01 9.84
CA ASP A 240 -20.82 -0.65 11.06
C ASP A 240 -19.63 0.12 11.66
N GLU A 241 -19.36 -0.08 12.95
CA GLU A 241 -18.21 0.56 13.62
C GLU A 241 -16.86 -0.05 13.19
N TRP A 242 -16.85 -1.34 12.86
CA TRP A 242 -15.66 -2.11 12.51
C TRP A 242 -15.85 -2.87 11.21
N CYS A 243 -14.80 -2.93 10.39
CA CYS A 243 -14.71 -3.93 9.34
C CYS A 243 -14.14 -5.21 9.94
N GLN A 244 -14.92 -6.28 9.99
CA GLN A 244 -14.51 -7.54 10.59
C GLN A 244 -14.67 -8.69 9.60
N TRP A 245 -13.66 -9.55 9.56
CA TRP A 245 -13.61 -10.69 8.66
C TRP A 245 -13.12 -11.92 9.40
N THR A 246 -13.67 -13.08 9.03
CA THR A 246 -13.15 -14.39 9.43
C THR A 246 -12.36 -14.96 8.26
N ILE A 247 -11.06 -15.10 8.44
CA ILE A 247 -10.16 -15.76 7.48
C ILE A 247 -10.14 -17.24 7.81
N ARG A 248 -10.40 -18.10 6.82
CA ARG A 248 -10.44 -19.56 6.96
C ARG A 248 -9.44 -20.19 6.00
N TRP A 249 -8.59 -21.08 6.50
CA TRP A 249 -7.65 -21.85 5.66
C TRP A 249 -7.80 -23.35 5.93
N GLN A 250 -7.47 -24.17 4.93
CA GLN A 250 -7.42 -25.61 5.11
C GLN A 250 -6.02 -26.03 5.57
N GLU A 251 -5.96 -26.78 6.67
CA GLU A 251 -4.76 -27.53 7.02
C GLU A 251 -4.64 -28.72 6.06
N GLU A 252 -3.63 -28.74 5.19
CA GLU A 252 -3.33 -29.96 4.45
C GLU A 252 -2.89 -31.04 5.43
N SER A 253 -3.65 -32.14 5.50
CA SER A 253 -3.21 -33.34 6.21
C SER A 253 -1.87 -33.77 5.63
N ARG A 254 -0.79 -33.73 6.43
CA ARG A 254 0.57 -34.13 6.07
C ARG A 254 0.59 -35.39 5.19
N TYR A 255 0.80 -35.24 3.87
CA TYR A 255 1.20 -36.33 3.00
C TYR A 255 2.71 -36.24 2.71
N ARG A 256 3.43 -37.15 3.35
CA ARG A 256 4.72 -37.76 2.97
C ARG A 256 5.40 -37.18 1.72
N LYS A 257 6.51 -36.45 1.92
CA LYS A 257 7.62 -36.49 0.96
C LYS A 257 8.37 -37.82 1.14
N ARG A 258 8.40 -38.59 0.04
CA ARG A 258 9.09 -39.87 -0.18
C ARG A 258 10.54 -39.88 0.34
N PHE A 259 10.85 -40.83 1.23
CA PHE A 259 12.09 -41.60 1.20
C PHE A 259 11.69 -43.06 1.05
N TRP A 260 12.18 -43.74 0.00
CA TRP A 260 11.91 -45.14 -0.29
C TRP A 260 13.01 -46.02 0.35
N TRP A 261 12.60 -46.99 1.18
CA TRP A 261 12.91 -48.41 0.96
C TRP A 261 11.82 -49.24 1.63
N ALA A 262 11.34 -50.23 0.89
CA ALA A 262 10.19 -51.05 1.20
C ALA A 262 10.64 -52.40 1.75
N THR A 263 10.07 -52.79 2.89
CA THR A 263 9.62 -54.16 3.15
C THR A 263 8.32 -54.07 3.97
N SER A 264 7.18 -54.20 3.28
CA SER A 264 5.89 -54.65 3.84
C SER A 264 5.93 -56.19 4.00
N PRO A 265 4.99 -56.89 4.68
CA PRO A 265 3.54 -56.58 4.79
C PRO A 265 2.98 -56.73 6.23
N LEU A 266 1.83 -56.17 6.60
CA LEU A 266 0.52 -56.79 6.36
C LEU A 266 -0.61 -55.78 6.60
N GLU A 267 -1.55 -55.83 5.67
CA GLU A 267 -2.88 -55.21 5.69
C GLU A 267 -3.69 -55.65 6.91
N GLN A 268 -4.57 -54.77 7.42
CA GLN A 268 -6.00 -55.09 7.56
C GLN A 268 -6.84 -53.85 7.92
N THR A 269 -7.72 -53.52 6.96
CA THR A 269 -9.14 -53.13 7.14
C THR A 269 -9.51 -51.98 8.08
N ARG A 270 -9.95 -50.87 7.47
CA ARG A 270 -10.92 -49.91 8.02
C ARG A 270 -12.21 -50.60 8.47
N PRO A 271 -12.91 -50.02 9.45
CA PRO A 271 -14.33 -49.81 9.30
C PRO A 271 -14.71 -48.33 9.47
N THR A 272 -15.54 -47.88 8.54
CA THR A 272 -16.37 -46.69 8.56
C THR A 272 -17.38 -46.72 9.72
N ARG A 273 -17.48 -45.62 10.49
CA ARG A 273 -18.68 -45.21 11.26
C ARG A 273 -18.80 -43.69 11.13
N LEU A 274 -19.82 -43.20 10.42
CA LEU A 274 -21.19 -42.90 10.87
C LEU A 274 -21.24 -41.59 11.67
N SER A 275 -21.80 -40.59 10.97
CA SER A 275 -22.20 -39.27 11.42
C SER A 275 -23.13 -39.34 12.62
N SER A 276 -22.86 -38.46 13.58
CA SER A 276 -23.66 -38.17 14.76
C SER A 276 -24.95 -37.45 14.38
N GLU A 277 -26.08 -38.15 14.47
CA GLU A 277 -27.40 -37.53 14.64
C GLU A 277 -27.80 -37.62 16.12
N SER A 278 -28.12 -36.45 16.68
CA SER A 278 -29.11 -36.18 17.74
C SER A 278 -29.29 -37.22 18.85
N VAL A 279 -28.57 -37.01 19.95
CA VAL A 279 -28.94 -37.48 21.29
C VAL A 279 -29.97 -36.50 21.88
N VAL A 280 -31.25 -36.74 21.61
CA VAL A 280 -32.36 -36.32 22.48
C VAL A 280 -33.44 -37.40 22.34
N GLY A 281 -33.70 -38.12 23.43
CA GLY A 281 -34.86 -39.02 23.51
C GLY A 281 -34.54 -40.50 23.67
N VAL A 282 -33.82 -40.87 24.73
CA VAL A 282 -33.93 -42.22 25.33
C VAL A 282 -33.85 -42.10 26.84
N GLU A 283 -34.86 -41.47 27.45
CA GLU A 283 -35.12 -41.55 28.91
C GLU A 283 -36.48 -42.19 29.24
N ASN A 284 -37.24 -42.68 28.23
CA ASN A 284 -38.59 -43.22 28.43
C ASN A 284 -38.78 -44.68 27.99
N ALA A 285 -37.71 -45.49 27.93
CA ALA A 285 -37.81 -46.91 27.54
C ALA A 285 -37.27 -47.92 28.57
N GLN A 286 -36.86 -47.48 29.76
CA GLN A 286 -36.36 -48.37 30.83
C GLN A 286 -37.25 -48.42 32.09
N ALA A 287 -38.35 -47.67 32.14
CA ALA A 287 -39.34 -47.75 33.22
C ALA A 287 -40.44 -48.83 32.99
N ALA A 288 -40.47 -49.49 31.83
CA ALA A 288 -41.55 -50.41 31.45
C ALA A 288 -41.23 -51.91 31.62
N HIS A 289 -40.01 -52.29 32.00
CA HIS A 289 -39.61 -53.69 32.11
C HIS A 289 -39.25 -54.17 33.53
N VAL A 290 -39.40 -53.33 34.55
CA VAL A 290 -39.13 -53.70 35.96
C VAL A 290 -40.42 -53.84 36.81
N SER A 291 -41.61 -53.55 36.28
CA SER A 291 -42.88 -53.68 37.04
C SER A 291 -43.71 -54.93 36.73
N ALA A 292 -43.16 -55.95 36.07
CA ALA A 292 -43.92 -57.12 35.61
C ALA A 292 -43.73 -58.41 36.45
N ALA A 293 -42.97 -58.39 37.55
CA ALA A 293 -42.64 -59.61 38.30
C ALA A 293 -43.18 -59.66 39.75
N ALA A 294 -44.03 -58.72 40.18
CA ALA A 294 -44.59 -58.70 41.53
C ALA A 294 -46.13 -58.64 41.51
N ARG A 295 -46.76 -59.64 40.89
CA ARG A 295 -48.15 -60.02 41.19
C ARG A 295 -48.16 -61.52 41.46
N VAL A 296 -47.63 -61.89 42.61
CA VAL A 296 -47.82 -63.22 43.18
C VAL A 296 -49.30 -63.29 43.57
N GLU A 297 -50.12 -63.90 42.72
CA GLU A 297 -51.46 -64.37 43.07
C GLU A 297 -51.35 -65.47 44.13
N SER A 298 -51.14 -65.08 45.39
CA SER A 298 -51.22 -65.98 46.52
C SER A 298 -52.65 -66.00 47.05
N LEU A 299 -53.56 -66.76 46.41
CA LEU A 299 -54.82 -67.31 46.96
C LEU A 299 -55.65 -67.90 45.80
N PRO A 300 -55.50 -69.22 45.50
CA PRO A 300 -56.54 -70.16 45.95
C PRO A 300 -55.99 -71.58 46.30
N GLN A 301 -54.73 -71.71 46.73
CA GLN A 301 -54.14 -73.05 47.00
C GLN A 301 -54.70 -73.70 48.29
N ALA A 302 -55.14 -72.90 49.26
CA ALA A 302 -55.84 -73.37 50.46
C ALA A 302 -57.23 -73.96 50.12
N GLN A 303 -57.92 -73.38 49.12
CA GLN A 303 -59.26 -73.80 48.72
C GLN A 303 -59.24 -75.13 47.95
N GLN A 304 -58.23 -75.34 47.09
CA GLN A 304 -58.03 -76.63 46.41
C GLN A 304 -57.63 -77.73 47.39
N SER A 305 -56.72 -77.46 48.32
CA SER A 305 -56.30 -78.44 49.34
C SER A 305 -57.49 -78.89 50.21
N PHE A 306 -58.35 -77.95 50.61
CA PHE A 306 -59.59 -78.23 51.34
C PHE A 306 -60.56 -79.14 50.56
N ALA A 307 -60.69 -78.93 49.25
CA ALA A 307 -61.52 -79.77 48.39
C ALA A 307 -61.02 -81.23 48.31
N TRP A 308 -59.71 -81.46 48.28
CA TRP A 308 -59.14 -82.81 48.33
C TRP A 308 -59.37 -83.51 49.66
N PHE A 309 -59.26 -82.78 50.79
CA PHE A 309 -59.58 -83.32 52.11
C PHE A 309 -61.07 -83.67 52.24
N LEU A 310 -61.96 -82.82 51.72
CA LEU A 310 -63.40 -83.10 51.63
C LEU A 310 -63.69 -84.35 50.79
N GLY A 311 -63.06 -84.48 49.61
CA GLY A 311 -63.19 -85.66 48.76
C GLY A 311 -62.71 -86.95 49.46
N GLY A 312 -61.56 -86.89 50.14
CA GLY A 312 -61.07 -88.00 50.96
C GLY A 312 -62.02 -88.36 52.11
N GLY A 313 -62.63 -87.36 52.74
CA GLY A 313 -63.64 -87.55 53.79
C GLY A 313 -64.92 -88.20 53.30
N VAL A 314 -65.41 -87.81 52.12
CA VAL A 314 -66.60 -88.43 51.48
C VAL A 314 -66.32 -89.89 51.13
N VAL A 315 -65.16 -90.20 50.54
CA VAL A 315 -64.75 -91.58 50.26
C VAL A 315 -64.60 -92.39 51.54
N GLY A 316 -64.01 -91.80 52.58
CA GLY A 316 -63.90 -92.41 53.90
C GLY A 316 -65.26 -92.76 54.51
N LEU A 317 -66.21 -91.83 54.47
CA LEU A 317 -67.59 -92.05 54.94
C LEU A 317 -68.32 -93.13 54.13
N ALA A 318 -68.15 -93.16 52.81
CA ALA A 318 -68.74 -94.18 51.94
C ALA A 318 -68.17 -95.58 52.26
N LEU A 319 -66.87 -95.68 52.50
CA LEU A 319 -66.22 -96.93 52.93
C LEU A 319 -66.70 -97.36 54.32
N MET A 320 -66.86 -96.42 55.26
CA MET A 320 -67.42 -96.73 56.58
C MET A 320 -68.84 -97.29 56.49
N ALA A 321 -69.71 -96.64 55.71
CA ALA A 321 -71.08 -97.09 55.50
C ALA A 321 -71.13 -98.45 54.80
N GLY A 322 -70.31 -98.66 53.75
CA GLY A 322 -70.24 -99.92 53.02
C GLY A 322 -69.78 -101.09 53.88
N VAL A 323 -68.71 -100.92 54.65
CA VAL A 323 -68.17 -101.97 55.54
C VAL A 323 -69.15 -102.27 56.68
N GLY A 324 -69.77 -101.23 57.27
CA GLY A 324 -70.76 -101.40 58.33
C GLY A 324 -72.03 -102.12 57.90
N ILE A 325 -72.48 -101.93 56.65
CA ILE A 325 -73.66 -102.61 56.09
C ILE A 325 -73.33 -104.06 55.69
N LEU A 326 -72.18 -104.30 55.07
CA LEU A 326 -71.81 -105.61 54.54
C LEU A 326 -71.39 -106.60 55.63
N ASN A 327 -70.84 -106.13 56.76
CA ASN A 327 -70.35 -106.99 57.83
C ASN A 327 -70.74 -106.44 59.23
N PRO A 328 -71.93 -106.79 59.75
CA PRO A 328 -72.41 -106.28 61.04
C PRO A 328 -71.66 -106.83 62.27
N THR A 329 -70.65 -107.68 62.09
CA THR A 329 -69.81 -108.22 63.17
C THR A 329 -68.54 -107.39 63.44
N VAL A 330 -68.25 -106.38 62.61
CA VAL A 330 -67.02 -105.58 62.70
C VAL A 330 -67.17 -104.50 63.78
N SER A 331 -66.12 -104.28 64.57
CA SER A 331 -66.14 -103.32 65.67
C SER A 331 -66.17 -101.88 65.14
N LEU A 332 -66.83 -100.98 65.88
CA LEU A 332 -66.92 -99.55 65.51
C LEU A 332 -65.52 -98.92 65.29
N GLY A 333 -64.52 -99.39 66.04
CA GLY A 333 -63.13 -98.91 65.94
C GLY A 333 -62.47 -99.26 64.61
N GLU A 334 -62.72 -100.45 64.07
CA GLU A 334 -62.15 -100.90 62.79
C GLU A 334 -62.79 -100.17 61.61
N VAL A 335 -64.10 -99.90 61.67
CA VAL A 335 -64.81 -99.12 60.65
C VAL A 335 -64.27 -97.69 60.59
N LEU A 336 -64.08 -97.04 61.75
CA LEU A 336 -63.47 -95.71 61.85
C LEU A 336 -62.05 -95.67 61.25
N LEU A 337 -61.24 -96.70 61.49
CA LEU A 337 -59.88 -96.79 60.98
C LEU A 337 -59.84 -96.83 59.44
N VAL A 338 -60.70 -97.63 58.82
CA VAL A 338 -60.82 -97.73 57.35
C VAL A 338 -61.28 -96.41 56.74
N GLY A 339 -62.21 -95.70 57.40
CA GLY A 339 -62.66 -94.38 56.98
C GLY A 339 -61.59 -93.28 57.06
N LEU A 340 -60.62 -93.41 57.97
CA LEU A 340 -59.53 -92.44 58.16
C LEU A 340 -58.36 -92.61 57.16
N CYS A 341 -58.13 -93.82 56.64
CA CYS A 341 -57.03 -94.11 55.72
C CYS A 341 -56.99 -93.21 54.46
N PRO A 342 -58.11 -92.95 53.75
CA PRO A 342 -58.11 -92.07 52.57
C PRO A 342 -57.73 -90.62 52.91
N ILE A 343 -58.17 -90.11 54.06
CA ILE A 343 -57.88 -88.74 54.51
C ILE A 343 -56.38 -88.58 54.80
N LEU A 344 -55.78 -89.54 55.52
CA LEU A 344 -54.34 -89.56 55.82
C LEU A 344 -53.49 -89.69 54.54
N ALA A 345 -53.88 -90.55 53.60
CA ALA A 345 -53.16 -90.74 52.34
C ALA A 345 -53.17 -89.45 51.48
N VAL A 346 -54.33 -88.79 51.37
CA VAL A 346 -54.46 -87.49 50.70
C VAL A 346 -53.62 -86.43 51.41
N GLY A 347 -53.66 -86.38 52.74
CA GLY A 347 -52.84 -85.45 53.53
C GLY A 347 -51.34 -85.58 53.30
N ILE A 348 -50.82 -86.82 53.28
CA ILE A 348 -49.41 -87.09 53.00
C ILE A 348 -49.04 -86.69 51.56
N MET A 349 -49.91 -86.97 50.59
CA MET A 349 -49.67 -86.64 49.18
C MET A 349 -49.65 -85.12 48.94
N VAL A 350 -50.60 -84.38 49.52
CA VAL A 350 -50.64 -82.92 49.45
C VAL A 350 -49.41 -82.30 50.11
N ASN A 351 -49.03 -82.78 51.31
CA ASN A 351 -47.85 -82.26 52.01
C ASN A 351 -46.55 -82.52 51.23
N ARG A 352 -46.37 -83.72 50.67
CA ARG A 352 -45.22 -84.04 49.81
C ARG A 352 -45.17 -83.20 48.55
N ARG A 353 -46.33 -82.87 47.97
CA ARG A 353 -46.41 -82.00 46.78
C ARG A 353 -46.02 -80.56 47.13
N LEU A 354 -46.53 -80.03 48.25
CA LEU A 354 -46.21 -78.68 48.71
C LEU A 354 -44.72 -78.51 49.03
N LEU A 355 -44.10 -79.50 49.70
CA LEU A 355 -42.66 -79.48 49.98
C LEU A 355 -41.84 -79.44 48.68
N ARG A 356 -42.18 -80.27 47.68
CA ARG A 356 -41.49 -80.26 46.37
C ARG A 356 -41.69 -78.95 45.60
N GLU A 357 -42.87 -78.33 45.69
CA GLU A 357 -43.12 -77.02 45.08
C GLU A 357 -42.33 -75.92 45.80
N SER A 358 -42.17 -76.00 47.13
CA SER A 358 -41.36 -75.07 47.92
C SER A 358 -39.88 -75.17 47.57
N GLU A 359 -39.31 -76.38 47.53
CA GLU A 359 -37.90 -76.62 47.17
C GLU A 359 -37.60 -76.11 45.75
N ARG A 360 -38.51 -76.32 44.79
CA ARG A 360 -38.37 -75.79 43.43
C ARG A 360 -38.41 -74.27 43.38
N ARG A 361 -39.25 -73.63 44.20
CA ARG A 361 -39.32 -72.16 44.28
C ARG A 361 -38.06 -71.59 44.91
N GLU A 362 -37.56 -72.19 45.99
CA GLU A 362 -36.31 -71.77 46.64
C GLU A 362 -35.11 -71.89 45.70
N ALA A 363 -34.98 -72.99 44.97
CA ALA A 363 -33.89 -73.17 44.01
C ALA A 363 -33.91 -72.09 42.90
N LEU A 364 -35.09 -71.76 42.38
CA LEU A 364 -35.26 -70.79 41.29
C LEU A 364 -35.03 -69.35 41.76
N ILE A 365 -35.44 -69.02 43.00
CA ILE A 365 -35.12 -67.74 43.63
C ILE A 365 -33.61 -67.60 43.85
N GLN A 366 -32.95 -68.66 44.32
CA GLN A 366 -31.51 -68.65 44.56
C GLN A 366 -30.71 -68.50 43.25
N GLU A 367 -31.15 -69.13 42.18
CA GLU A 367 -30.56 -68.97 40.84
C GLU A 367 -30.73 -67.55 40.30
N GLN A 368 -31.90 -66.92 40.51
CA GLN A 368 -32.12 -65.53 40.11
C GLN A 368 -31.27 -64.54 40.93
N ILE A 369 -31.13 -64.76 42.25
CA ILE A 369 -30.30 -63.90 43.11
C ILE A 369 -28.83 -63.97 42.66
N THR A 370 -28.29 -65.18 42.48
CA THR A 370 -26.90 -65.36 42.06
C THR A 370 -26.62 -64.79 40.66
N PHE A 371 -27.57 -64.90 39.73
CA PHE A 371 -27.47 -64.27 38.42
C PHE A 371 -27.44 -62.73 38.50
N VAL A 372 -28.29 -62.14 39.35
CA VAL A 372 -28.34 -60.67 39.55
C VAL A 372 -27.06 -60.17 40.23
N GLU A 373 -26.57 -60.87 41.24
CA GLU A 373 -25.32 -60.53 41.94
C GLU A 373 -24.12 -60.57 40.99
N SER A 374 -23.99 -61.62 40.18
CA SER A 374 -22.93 -61.73 39.16
C SER A 374 -22.99 -60.59 38.13
N ARG A 375 -24.19 -60.23 37.65
CA ARG A 375 -24.35 -59.10 36.73
C ARG A 375 -24.05 -57.76 37.37
N HIS A 376 -24.38 -57.58 38.66
CA HIS A 376 -24.04 -56.38 39.38
C HIS A 376 -22.53 -56.20 39.54
N GLU A 377 -21.79 -57.28 39.78
CA GLU A 377 -20.34 -57.24 39.91
C GLU A 377 -19.65 -56.92 38.57
N GLU A 378 -20.07 -57.56 37.47
CA GLU A 378 -19.56 -57.24 36.11
C GLU A 378 -19.79 -55.77 35.73
N LEU A 379 -20.99 -55.23 36.00
CA LEU A 379 -21.30 -53.82 35.72
C LEU A 379 -20.47 -52.87 36.59
N ARG A 380 -20.20 -53.26 37.84
CA ARG A 380 -19.41 -52.45 38.76
C ARG A 380 -17.95 -52.38 38.33
N GLU A 381 -17.37 -53.50 37.91
CA GLU A 381 -16.00 -53.53 37.37
C GLU A 381 -15.88 -52.66 36.11
N ALA A 382 -16.80 -52.81 35.15
CA ALA A 382 -16.81 -52.00 33.93
C ALA A 382 -16.96 -50.48 34.22
N TYR A 383 -17.78 -50.11 35.21
CA TYR A 383 -17.94 -48.72 35.63
C TYR A 383 -16.66 -48.16 36.27
N LEU A 384 -15.97 -48.94 37.09
CA LEU A 384 -14.71 -48.54 37.71
C LEU A 384 -13.59 -48.34 36.67
N GLU A 385 -13.47 -49.25 35.69
CA GLU A 385 -12.53 -49.09 34.58
C GLU A 385 -12.83 -47.83 33.75
N GLN A 386 -14.11 -47.57 33.46
CA GLN A 386 -14.52 -46.40 32.70
C GLN A 386 -14.19 -45.10 33.43
N GLU A 387 -14.43 -45.01 34.75
CA GLU A 387 -14.06 -43.81 35.51
C GLU A 387 -12.55 -43.64 35.64
N GLN A 388 -11.77 -44.72 35.80
CA GLN A 388 -10.30 -44.61 35.76
C GLN A 388 -9.80 -44.05 34.42
N MET A 389 -10.29 -44.57 33.30
CA MET A 389 -9.90 -44.08 31.98
C MET A 389 -10.35 -42.63 31.74
N ARG A 390 -11.50 -42.22 32.28
CA ARG A 390 -12.00 -40.85 32.18
C ARG A 390 -11.16 -39.87 33.00
N VAL A 391 -10.71 -40.26 34.19
CA VAL A 391 -9.79 -39.48 35.02
C VAL A 391 -8.44 -39.34 34.32
N GLU A 392 -7.89 -40.42 33.76
CA GLU A 392 -6.62 -40.40 33.04
C GLU A 392 -6.68 -39.50 31.80
N LEU A 393 -7.75 -39.61 31.00
CA LEU A 393 -7.96 -38.76 29.83
C LEU A 393 -8.07 -37.28 30.20
N ARG A 394 -8.84 -36.95 31.26
CA ARG A 394 -8.93 -35.56 31.76
C ARG A 394 -7.58 -35.02 32.18
N ARG A 395 -6.75 -35.85 32.85
CA ARG A 395 -5.38 -35.48 33.23
C ARG A 395 -4.51 -35.19 32.02
N LYS A 396 -4.52 -36.06 30.99
CA LYS A 396 -3.76 -35.84 29.75
C LYS A 396 -4.20 -34.59 28.99
N VAL A 397 -5.51 -34.34 28.89
CA VAL A 397 -6.06 -33.12 28.27
C VAL A 397 -5.61 -31.86 29.01
N ALA A 398 -5.64 -31.87 30.35
CA ALA A 398 -5.16 -30.74 31.15
C ALA A 398 -3.66 -30.45 30.93
N GLN A 399 -2.83 -31.50 30.91
CA GLN A 399 -1.40 -31.37 30.64
C GLN A 399 -1.10 -30.81 29.25
N LEU A 400 -1.77 -31.32 28.20
CA LEU A 400 -1.62 -30.81 26.84
C LEU A 400 -2.08 -29.36 26.70
N THR A 401 -3.13 -28.97 27.42
CA THR A 401 -3.66 -27.60 27.39
C THR A 401 -2.68 -26.61 28.04
N ALA A 402 -2.08 -26.98 29.17
CA ALA A 402 -1.04 -26.19 29.84
C ALA A 402 0.18 -26.03 28.91
N LEU A 403 0.66 -27.13 28.32
CA LEU A 403 1.73 -27.14 27.32
C LEU A 403 1.45 -26.18 26.15
N HIS A 404 0.25 -26.25 25.56
CA HIS A 404 -0.12 -25.41 24.42
C HIS A 404 -0.16 -23.93 24.80
N ARG A 405 -0.71 -23.60 25.98
CA ARG A 405 -0.75 -22.22 26.50
C ARG A 405 0.66 -21.67 26.76
N ALA A 406 1.51 -22.48 27.41
CA ALA A 406 2.91 -22.14 27.64
C ALA A 406 3.65 -21.92 26.32
N GLY A 407 3.45 -22.80 25.32
CA GLY A 407 4.03 -22.66 23.98
C GLY A 407 3.61 -21.39 23.23
N LEU A 408 2.35 -20.96 23.33
CA LEU A 408 1.90 -19.68 22.77
C LEU A 408 2.57 -18.49 23.46
N SER A 409 2.73 -18.55 24.78
CA SER A 409 3.43 -17.52 25.56
C SER A 409 4.90 -17.40 25.12
N PHE A 410 5.61 -18.53 25.00
CA PHE A 410 7.02 -18.56 24.59
C PHE A 410 7.24 -17.96 23.20
N GLY A 411 6.33 -18.18 22.25
CA GLY A 411 6.41 -17.63 20.90
C GLY A 411 6.16 -16.12 20.80
N SER A 412 5.66 -15.49 21.87
CA SER A 412 5.32 -14.06 21.90
C SER A 412 6.43 -13.17 22.50
N THR A 413 7.43 -13.78 23.14
CA THR A 413 8.51 -13.08 23.84
C THR A 413 9.79 -13.12 23.00
N PHE A 414 10.33 -11.93 22.67
CA PHE A 414 11.57 -11.79 21.88
C PHE A 414 12.82 -11.57 22.75
N GLU A 415 12.63 -11.40 24.05
CA GLU A 415 13.73 -11.25 25.01
C GLU A 415 14.12 -12.60 25.60
N ARG A 416 15.39 -12.97 25.42
CA ARG A 416 15.92 -14.28 25.85
C ARG A 416 15.73 -14.54 27.35
N ASP A 417 16.04 -13.57 28.21
CA ASP A 417 15.96 -13.77 29.66
C ASP A 417 14.52 -13.88 30.17
N ALA A 418 13.62 -13.07 29.62
CA ALA A 418 12.20 -13.12 29.93
C ALA A 418 11.59 -14.47 29.49
N LEU A 419 11.95 -14.95 28.30
CA LEU A 419 11.55 -16.26 27.80
C LEU A 419 11.99 -17.38 28.75
N LEU A 420 13.27 -17.43 29.12
CA LEU A 420 13.79 -18.47 29.99
C LEU A 420 13.10 -18.48 31.36
N HIS A 421 12.79 -17.30 31.91
CA HIS A 421 12.07 -17.19 33.17
C HIS A 421 10.63 -17.74 33.06
N GLN A 422 9.87 -17.33 32.04
CA GLN A 422 8.50 -17.82 31.80
C GLN A 422 8.45 -19.34 31.60
N VAL A 423 9.44 -19.90 30.91
CA VAL A 423 9.55 -21.36 30.71
C VAL A 423 9.70 -22.07 32.05
N LEU A 424 10.62 -21.61 32.89
CA LEU A 424 10.88 -22.21 34.19
C LEU A 424 9.68 -22.08 35.13
N GLU A 425 8.99 -20.94 35.14
CA GLU A 425 7.76 -20.74 35.91
C GLU A 425 6.63 -21.66 35.46
N ALA A 426 6.43 -21.85 34.15
CA ALA A 426 5.42 -22.77 33.63
C ALA A 426 5.69 -24.22 34.05
N LEU A 427 6.95 -24.64 34.07
CA LEU A 427 7.35 -25.98 34.52
C LEU A 427 7.06 -26.19 36.02
N THR A 428 7.35 -25.22 36.87
CA THR A 428 7.12 -25.36 38.32
C THR A 428 5.67 -25.15 38.71
N HIS A 429 4.99 -24.11 38.19
CA HIS A 429 3.64 -23.74 38.61
C HIS A 429 2.50 -24.45 37.85
N GLU A 430 2.66 -24.72 36.56
CA GLU A 430 1.58 -25.35 35.76
C GLU A 430 1.74 -26.87 35.67
N LEU A 431 2.97 -27.36 35.56
CA LEU A 431 3.28 -28.79 35.43
C LEU A 431 3.70 -29.45 36.76
N ASN A 432 3.73 -28.70 37.86
CA ASN A 432 4.00 -29.16 39.22
C ASN A 432 5.34 -29.90 39.37
N TYR A 433 6.39 -29.45 38.68
CA TYR A 433 7.76 -29.88 39.02
C TYR A 433 8.24 -29.16 40.29
N ASN A 434 9.10 -29.83 41.08
CA ASN A 434 9.64 -29.27 42.32
C ASN A 434 10.56 -28.09 42.01
N SER A 435 11.55 -28.32 41.14
CA SER A 435 12.40 -27.29 40.60
C SER A 435 12.63 -27.49 39.10
N ALA A 436 12.99 -26.40 38.44
CA ALA A 436 13.30 -26.37 37.02
C ALA A 436 14.53 -25.49 36.77
N MET A 437 15.44 -25.94 35.92
CA MET A 437 16.71 -25.27 35.64
C MET A 437 17.03 -25.25 34.15
N VAL A 438 17.50 -24.11 33.66
CA VAL A 438 18.11 -23.98 32.33
C VAL A 438 19.61 -23.79 32.46
N SER A 439 20.37 -24.57 31.70
CA SER A 439 21.82 -24.44 31.57
C SER A 439 22.18 -24.22 30.11
N MET A 440 23.13 -23.34 29.82
CA MET A 440 23.62 -23.08 28.47
C MET A 440 24.97 -23.77 28.27
N PHE A 441 25.18 -24.24 27.05
CA PHE A 441 26.39 -24.91 26.63
C PHE A 441 27.16 -24.04 25.63
N ASP A 442 28.45 -23.82 25.91
CA ASP A 442 29.38 -23.21 24.96
C ASP A 442 30.19 -24.32 24.27
N PRO A 443 29.94 -24.59 22.97
CA PRO A 443 30.64 -25.64 22.23
C PRO A 443 32.11 -25.31 21.95
N CYS A 444 32.52 -24.03 22.00
CA CYS A 444 33.91 -23.63 21.75
C CYS A 444 34.80 -23.95 22.95
N GLU A 445 34.30 -23.68 24.16
CA GLU A 445 35.04 -23.92 25.41
C GLU A 445 34.71 -25.26 26.06
N ASN A 446 33.73 -25.98 25.51
CA ASN A 446 33.14 -27.18 26.10
C ASN A 446 32.65 -26.96 27.54
N THR A 447 32.08 -25.79 27.81
CA THR A 447 31.62 -25.38 29.14
C THR A 447 30.11 -25.38 29.26
N VAL A 448 29.63 -25.75 30.44
CA VAL A 448 28.23 -25.60 30.86
C VAL A 448 28.16 -24.53 31.92
N GLN A 449 27.19 -23.63 31.79
CA GLN A 449 26.85 -22.64 32.79
C GLN A 449 25.37 -22.75 33.15
N HIS A 450 25.04 -22.84 34.43
CA HIS A 450 23.65 -22.76 34.86
C HIS A 450 23.21 -21.30 34.82
N ILE A 451 22.16 -21.01 34.06
CA ILE A 451 21.67 -19.65 33.87
C ILE A 451 20.63 -19.30 34.93
N ARG A 452 19.72 -20.23 35.22
CA ARG A 452 18.61 -19.97 36.11
C ARG A 452 18.02 -21.27 36.65
N LEU A 453 17.70 -21.27 37.95
CA LEU A 453 16.98 -22.32 38.69
C LEU A 453 15.77 -21.64 39.35
N ILE A 454 14.60 -22.27 39.30
CA ILE A 454 13.37 -21.85 40.00
C ILE A 454 12.84 -23.05 40.79
N GLY A 455 12.30 -22.81 41.99
CA GLY A 455 11.70 -23.84 42.83
C GLY A 455 12.66 -24.42 43.87
N ALA A 456 13.76 -23.72 44.16
CA ALA A 456 14.73 -24.06 45.19
C ALA A 456 14.89 -22.90 46.20
N PRO A 457 15.46 -23.13 47.40
CA PRO A 457 15.77 -22.03 48.32
C PRO A 457 16.71 -20.98 47.67
N PRO A 458 16.58 -19.68 48.00
CA PRO A 458 17.37 -18.61 47.35
C PRO A 458 18.88 -18.81 47.40
N GLU A 459 19.39 -19.44 48.47
CA GLU A 459 20.81 -19.77 48.62
C GLU A 459 21.28 -20.79 47.56
N VAL A 460 20.42 -21.75 47.22
CA VAL A 460 20.67 -22.79 46.21
C VAL A 460 20.56 -22.19 44.80
N GLU A 461 19.60 -21.30 44.56
CA GLU A 461 19.49 -20.58 43.28
C GLU A 461 20.74 -19.74 42.99
N THR A 462 21.24 -19.03 44.01
CA THR A 462 22.46 -18.22 43.92
C THR A 462 23.69 -19.11 43.66
N PHE A 463 23.79 -20.25 44.35
CA PHE A 463 24.85 -21.22 44.11
C PHE A 463 24.79 -21.78 42.69
N ALA A 464 23.61 -22.17 42.20
CA ALA A 464 23.41 -22.67 40.85
C ALA A 464 23.92 -21.65 39.81
N GLN A 465 23.51 -20.38 39.89
CA GLN A 465 23.95 -19.33 38.97
C GLN A 465 25.47 -19.08 38.96
N SER A 466 26.17 -19.40 40.07
CA SER A 466 27.63 -19.30 40.15
C SER A 466 28.39 -20.47 39.50
N CYS A 467 27.69 -21.56 39.18
CA CYS A 467 28.31 -22.77 38.63
C CYS A 467 28.57 -22.62 37.12
N ARG A 468 29.86 -22.64 36.77
CA ARG A 468 30.36 -22.81 35.40
C ARG A 468 31.48 -23.83 35.41
N PHE A 469 31.39 -24.84 34.56
CA PHE A 469 32.37 -25.93 34.53
C PHE A 469 32.57 -26.49 33.12
N GLN A 470 33.74 -27.06 32.86
CA GLN A 470 34.03 -27.80 31.62
C GLN A 470 33.54 -29.24 31.72
N ILE A 471 33.07 -29.79 30.61
CA ILE A 471 32.70 -31.19 30.52
C ILE A 471 33.97 -32.02 30.38
N THR A 472 34.30 -32.76 31.42
CA THR A 472 35.50 -33.62 31.50
C THR A 472 35.23 -35.06 31.05
N ASP A 473 34.00 -35.54 31.20
CA ASP A 473 33.58 -36.89 30.83
C ASP A 473 32.48 -36.85 29.73
N PRO A 474 32.80 -37.23 28.48
CA PRO A 474 31.81 -37.27 27.38
C PRO A 474 30.72 -38.35 27.54
N GLU A 475 30.99 -39.41 28.30
CA GLU A 475 30.05 -40.49 28.60
C GLU A 475 29.26 -40.22 29.89
N GLY A 476 29.68 -39.22 30.68
CA GLY A 476 28.99 -38.77 31.89
C GLY A 476 27.60 -38.19 31.60
N PRO A 477 26.79 -37.93 32.65
CA PRO A 477 25.41 -37.45 32.49
C PRO A 477 25.33 -36.13 31.72
N GLU A 478 26.19 -35.17 32.01
CA GLU A 478 26.21 -33.87 31.33
C GLU A 478 26.65 -34.01 29.87
N GLY A 479 27.70 -34.80 29.61
CA GLY A 479 28.22 -35.08 28.27
C GLY A 479 27.17 -35.78 27.38
N THR A 480 26.43 -36.74 27.93
CA THR A 480 25.35 -37.43 27.23
C THR A 480 24.28 -36.45 26.72
N VAL A 481 23.92 -35.44 27.51
CA VAL A 481 22.90 -34.47 27.12
C VAL A 481 23.42 -33.46 26.12
N VAL A 482 24.52 -32.76 26.43
CA VAL A 482 24.93 -31.60 25.63
C VAL A 482 25.96 -31.88 24.54
N LEU A 483 26.66 -33.03 24.58
CA LEU A 483 27.55 -33.49 23.51
C LEU A 483 26.88 -34.51 22.60
N GLN A 484 26.15 -35.48 23.17
CA GLN A 484 25.49 -36.52 22.37
C GLN A 484 24.04 -36.15 21.99
N GLY A 485 23.46 -35.12 22.63
CA GLY A 485 22.10 -34.68 22.33
C GLY A 485 21.02 -35.67 22.74
N ARG A 486 21.30 -36.53 23.73
CA ARG A 486 20.40 -37.59 24.23
C ARG A 486 19.78 -37.17 25.58
N PRO A 487 18.47 -37.35 25.77
CA PRO A 487 17.83 -37.02 27.04
C PRO A 487 18.12 -38.09 28.09
N LEU A 488 17.98 -37.72 29.37
CA LEU A 488 18.28 -38.55 30.54
C LEU A 488 17.09 -38.55 31.50
N LEU A 489 16.58 -39.75 31.79
CA LEU A 489 15.58 -39.99 32.83
C LEU A 489 16.26 -40.73 33.99
N VAL A 490 16.35 -40.07 35.14
CA VAL A 490 17.05 -40.59 36.32
C VAL A 490 16.02 -40.80 37.43
N LYS A 491 15.64 -42.06 37.66
CA LYS A 491 14.66 -42.44 38.69
C LYS A 491 15.23 -42.39 40.11
N ASP A 492 16.55 -42.54 40.24
CA ASP A 492 17.29 -42.43 41.49
C ASP A 492 18.65 -41.78 41.24
N ILE A 493 18.85 -40.59 41.80
CA ILE A 493 20.07 -39.79 41.63
C ILE A 493 21.31 -40.48 42.19
N GLU A 494 21.14 -41.34 43.20
CA GLU A 494 22.26 -42.08 43.82
C GLU A 494 22.94 -43.02 42.82
N SER A 495 22.17 -43.54 41.86
CA SER A 495 22.70 -44.43 40.82
C SER A 495 23.74 -43.77 39.92
N ILE A 496 23.65 -42.45 39.73
CA ILE A 496 24.54 -41.67 38.86
C ILE A 496 25.40 -40.66 39.63
N ARG A 497 25.27 -40.55 40.96
CA ARG A 497 25.95 -39.51 41.77
C ARG A 497 27.45 -39.46 41.53
N HIS A 498 28.11 -40.61 41.47
CA HIS A 498 29.56 -40.72 41.25
C HIS A 498 30.03 -40.25 39.86
N SER A 499 29.12 -40.25 38.88
CA SER A 499 29.38 -39.84 37.49
C SER A 499 29.01 -38.39 37.19
N LEU A 500 28.22 -37.75 38.05
CA LEU A 500 27.88 -36.32 37.92
C LEU A 500 29.11 -35.45 38.17
N HIS A 501 29.15 -34.27 37.55
CA HIS A 501 30.17 -33.27 37.88
C HIS A 501 30.08 -32.85 39.37
N PRO A 502 31.19 -32.62 40.09
CA PRO A 502 31.16 -32.31 41.53
C PRO A 502 30.27 -31.13 41.93
N LEU A 503 30.15 -30.11 41.06
CA LEU A 503 29.24 -28.99 41.29
C LEU A 503 27.76 -29.42 41.20
N ASN A 504 27.42 -30.34 40.28
CA ASN A 504 26.07 -30.89 40.16
C ASN A 504 25.75 -31.89 41.28
N GLN A 505 26.74 -32.64 41.76
CA GLN A 505 26.60 -33.47 42.97
C GLN A 505 26.18 -32.60 44.15
N ARG A 506 26.91 -31.50 44.37
CA ARG A 506 26.63 -30.54 45.45
C ARG A 506 25.29 -29.83 45.26
N LEU A 507 24.94 -29.49 44.02
CA LEU A 507 23.64 -28.88 43.71
C LEU A 507 22.50 -29.84 44.05
N ALA A 508 22.59 -31.11 43.65
CA ALA A 508 21.59 -32.13 43.95
C ALA A 508 21.43 -32.40 45.45
N GLU A 509 22.52 -32.34 46.22
CA GLU A 509 22.48 -32.43 47.69
C GLU A 509 21.75 -31.23 48.32
N LEU A 510 22.08 -30.01 47.88
CA LEU A 510 21.49 -28.78 48.41
C LEU A 510 20.01 -28.62 48.03
N SER A 511 19.61 -29.07 46.84
CA SER A 511 18.21 -29.06 46.38
C SER A 511 17.40 -30.23 46.92
N GLY A 512 18.04 -31.25 47.50
CA GLY A 512 17.36 -32.47 47.95
C GLY A 512 16.78 -33.30 46.80
N THR A 513 17.33 -33.17 45.60
CA THR A 513 16.84 -33.84 44.39
C THR A 513 17.05 -35.36 44.51
N LYS A 514 16.01 -36.14 44.23
CA LYS A 514 16.06 -37.62 44.24
C LYS A 514 15.92 -38.26 42.88
N ALA A 515 15.14 -37.65 42.00
CA ALA A 515 14.88 -38.14 40.67
C ALA A 515 14.67 -36.94 39.74
N LEU A 516 15.20 -37.02 38.51
CA LEU A 516 15.24 -35.88 37.61
C LEU A 516 15.10 -36.30 36.14
N VAL A 517 14.68 -35.34 35.32
CA VAL A 517 14.66 -35.42 33.86
C VAL A 517 15.56 -34.32 33.33
N VAL A 518 16.49 -34.68 32.44
CA VAL A 518 17.34 -33.73 31.71
C VAL A 518 17.11 -33.92 30.22
N VAL A 519 16.79 -32.83 29.52
CA VAL A 519 16.59 -32.86 28.07
C VAL A 519 17.46 -31.79 27.40
N PRO A 520 18.00 -32.06 26.19
CA PRO A 520 18.78 -31.09 25.45
C PRO A 520 17.87 -30.03 24.83
N ILE A 521 18.26 -28.76 24.95
CA ILE A 521 17.66 -27.67 24.19
C ILE A 521 18.43 -27.58 22.88
N LYS A 522 17.85 -28.07 21.77
CA LYS A 522 18.54 -28.14 20.48
C LYS A 522 17.66 -27.70 19.31
N THR A 523 18.24 -26.89 18.42
CA THR A 523 17.62 -26.46 17.16
C THR A 523 18.44 -27.03 16.00
N LYS A 524 17.85 -27.92 15.20
CA LYS A 524 18.55 -28.64 14.11
C LYS A 524 19.81 -29.35 14.64
N ASP A 525 21.00 -28.94 14.17
CA ASP A 525 22.29 -29.53 14.54
C ASP A 525 22.99 -28.81 15.71
N ARG A 526 22.39 -27.73 16.25
CA ARG A 526 22.98 -26.94 17.34
C ARG A 526 22.31 -27.26 18.68
N ILE A 527 23.13 -27.63 19.66
CA ILE A 527 22.71 -27.76 21.06
C ILE A 527 23.00 -26.44 21.76
N TRP A 528 21.96 -25.82 22.30
CA TRP A 528 22.05 -24.58 23.08
C TRP A 528 22.40 -24.86 24.54
N GLY A 529 22.00 -26.02 25.05
CA GLY A 529 22.20 -26.39 26.43
C GLY A 529 21.24 -27.48 26.87
N MET A 530 20.83 -27.45 28.12
CA MET A 530 19.95 -28.44 28.72
C MET A 530 18.92 -27.82 29.65
N LEU A 531 17.76 -28.46 29.69
CA LEU A 531 16.64 -28.14 30.57
C LEU A 531 16.48 -29.31 31.55
N THR A 532 16.50 -29.00 32.84
CA THR A 532 16.45 -29.97 33.93
C THR A 532 15.22 -29.71 34.79
N VAL A 533 14.50 -30.76 35.15
CA VAL A 533 13.40 -30.71 36.14
C VAL A 533 13.50 -31.88 37.11
N ASP A 534 13.01 -31.70 38.32
CA ASP A 534 12.97 -32.76 39.34
C ASP A 534 11.64 -32.83 40.09
N ARG A 535 11.42 -33.94 40.81
CA ARG A 535 10.28 -34.15 41.71
C ARG A 535 10.73 -34.73 43.06
N SER A 536 10.05 -34.36 44.14
CA SER A 536 10.33 -34.83 45.51
C SER A 536 9.56 -36.10 45.91
N HIS A 537 9.89 -36.63 47.10
CA HIS A 537 9.81 -38.03 47.58
C HIS A 537 8.51 -38.86 47.40
N ASN A 538 7.39 -38.29 46.93
CA ASN A 538 6.12 -39.03 46.75
C ASN A 538 5.71 -39.22 45.27
N GLN A 539 6.45 -38.69 44.30
CA GLN A 539 6.19 -38.88 42.87
C GLN A 539 7.50 -39.17 42.13
N SER A 540 7.64 -40.38 41.57
CA SER A 540 8.74 -40.71 40.67
C SER A 540 8.54 -40.01 39.32
N VAL A 541 9.60 -39.49 38.72
CA VAL A 541 9.59 -39.08 37.29
C VAL A 541 9.36 -40.30 36.40
N THR A 542 8.55 -40.11 35.36
CA THR A 542 8.07 -41.15 34.45
C THR A 542 8.53 -40.93 33.01
N GLU A 543 8.31 -41.92 32.14
CA GLU A 543 8.57 -41.76 30.70
C GLU A 543 7.70 -40.66 30.08
N ASP A 544 6.46 -40.50 30.56
CA ASP A 544 5.57 -39.41 30.15
C ASP A 544 6.17 -38.02 30.48
N ASP A 545 6.88 -37.90 31.60
CA ASP A 545 7.59 -36.66 31.94
C ASP A 545 8.76 -36.39 30.98
N LEU A 546 9.45 -37.43 30.51
CA LEU A 546 10.53 -37.32 29.53
C LEU A 546 10.00 -36.81 28.17
N GLU A 547 8.90 -37.39 27.68
CA GLU A 547 8.26 -36.97 26.42
C GLU A 547 7.72 -35.53 26.51
N LEU A 548 7.10 -35.18 27.64
CA LEU A 548 6.63 -33.84 27.95
C LEU A 548 7.79 -32.84 27.92
N MET A 549 8.88 -33.13 28.63
CA MET A 549 10.06 -32.26 28.69
C MET A 549 10.75 -32.10 27.34
N MET A 550 10.85 -33.17 26.54
CA MET A 550 11.36 -33.09 25.17
C MET A 550 10.52 -32.13 24.30
N THR A 551 9.19 -32.15 24.47
CA THR A 551 8.28 -31.23 23.78
C THR A 551 8.51 -29.79 24.21
N VAL A 552 8.63 -29.53 25.51
CA VAL A 552 8.94 -28.19 26.04
C VAL A 552 10.30 -27.71 25.52
N ALA A 553 11.35 -28.53 25.61
CA ALA A 553 12.69 -28.18 25.16
C ALA A 553 12.72 -27.83 23.67
N SER A 554 11.95 -28.53 22.83
CA SER A 554 11.83 -28.19 21.41
C SER A 554 11.19 -26.81 21.19
N GLN A 555 10.14 -26.46 21.95
CA GLN A 555 9.48 -25.15 21.84
C GLN A 555 10.40 -24.02 22.32
N VAL A 556 11.09 -24.24 23.45
CA VAL A 556 12.08 -23.30 24.01
C VAL A 556 13.21 -23.06 23.00
N SER A 557 13.68 -24.12 22.34
CA SER A 557 14.76 -24.01 21.36
C SER A 557 14.37 -23.18 20.14
N ILE A 558 13.13 -23.30 19.66
CA ILE A 558 12.61 -22.47 18.56
C ILE A 558 12.50 -21.00 19.00
N ALA A 559 11.97 -20.75 20.20
CA ALA A 559 11.82 -19.40 20.72
C ALA A 559 13.18 -18.71 20.96
N LEU A 560 14.18 -19.44 21.46
CA LEU A 560 15.55 -18.92 21.63
C LEU A 560 16.23 -18.60 20.29
N ASP A 561 16.05 -19.46 19.27
CA ASP A 561 16.59 -19.22 17.92
C ASP A 561 15.95 -17.97 17.30
N ASN A 562 14.63 -17.83 17.45
CA ASN A 562 13.90 -16.64 17.00
C ASN A 562 14.39 -15.37 17.72
N ALA A 563 14.47 -15.38 19.05
CA ALA A 563 14.96 -14.23 19.84
C ALA A 563 16.36 -13.79 19.39
N SER A 564 17.27 -14.75 19.18
CA SER A 564 18.63 -14.47 18.69
C SER A 564 18.63 -13.87 17.29
N ALA A 565 17.80 -14.40 16.37
CA ALA A 565 17.69 -13.88 15.02
C ALA A 565 17.13 -12.45 14.99
N TYR A 566 16.13 -12.17 15.82
CA TYR A 566 15.54 -10.83 15.97
C TYR A 566 16.56 -9.80 16.43
N GLN A 567 17.34 -10.12 17.46
CA GLN A 567 18.38 -9.21 17.97
C GLN A 567 19.42 -8.88 16.88
N GLN A 568 19.84 -9.87 16.10
CA GLN A 568 20.82 -9.68 15.04
C GLN A 568 20.28 -8.83 13.87
N ILE A 569 19.02 -9.02 13.50
CA ILE A 569 18.34 -8.18 12.50
C ILE A 569 18.28 -6.72 12.97
N GLU A 570 17.95 -6.50 14.24
CA GLU A 570 17.87 -5.15 14.81
C GLU A 570 19.23 -4.44 14.82
N GLU A 571 20.29 -5.13 15.24
CA GLU A 571 21.66 -4.60 15.19
C GLU A 571 22.09 -4.26 13.75
N TRP A 572 21.78 -5.12 12.78
CA TRP A 572 22.07 -4.83 11.37
C TRP A 572 21.26 -3.66 10.84
N ASN A 573 19.98 -3.54 11.18
CA ASN A 573 19.13 -2.43 10.74
C ASN A 573 19.67 -1.09 11.25
N GLN A 574 20.02 -1.00 12.54
CA GLN A 574 20.62 0.21 13.11
C GLN A 574 21.95 0.56 12.42
N GLY A 575 22.81 -0.43 12.18
CA GLY A 575 24.07 -0.22 11.47
C GLY A 575 23.89 0.21 10.01
N LEU A 576 22.85 -0.32 9.33
CA LEU A 576 22.49 0.06 7.96
C LEU A 576 21.92 1.49 7.91
N GLU A 577 21.05 1.86 8.84
CA GLU A 577 20.48 3.22 8.92
C GLU A 577 21.57 4.29 9.08
N VAL A 578 22.53 4.05 9.97
CA VAL A 578 23.68 4.95 10.15
C VAL A 578 24.48 5.07 8.85
N LYS A 579 24.80 3.95 8.19
CA LYS A 579 25.55 3.97 6.92
C LYS A 579 24.78 4.66 5.79
N VAL A 580 23.47 4.45 5.69
CA VAL A 580 22.62 5.11 4.70
C VAL A 580 22.63 6.61 4.93
N LYS A 581 22.49 7.05 6.19
CA LYS A 581 22.54 8.46 6.56
C LYS A 581 23.89 9.09 6.20
N GLU A 582 25.00 8.47 6.59
CA GLU A 582 26.35 8.95 6.26
C GLU A 582 26.60 9.06 4.75
N ARG A 583 26.16 8.05 3.97
CA ARG A 583 26.30 8.05 2.52
C ARG A 583 25.45 9.14 1.86
N THR A 584 24.23 9.35 2.35
CA THR A 584 23.34 10.39 1.85
C THR A 584 23.91 11.77 2.11
N GLU A 585 24.39 12.04 3.32
CA GLU A 585 25.03 13.32 3.67
C GLU A 585 26.32 13.57 2.88
N ALA A 586 27.11 12.53 2.58
CA ALA A 586 28.30 12.65 1.75
C ALA A 586 27.97 12.98 0.29
N LEU A 587 26.93 12.33 -0.26
CA LEU A 587 26.45 12.59 -1.62
C LEU A 587 25.94 14.02 -1.75
N GLU A 588 25.08 14.47 -0.84
CA GLU A 588 24.54 15.83 -0.85
C GLU A 588 25.65 16.89 -0.74
N ARG A 589 26.69 16.65 0.07
CA ARG A 589 27.84 17.56 0.16
C ARG A 589 28.61 17.63 -1.15
N ALA A 590 28.83 16.49 -1.81
CA ALA A 590 29.51 16.44 -3.10
C ALA A 590 28.72 17.21 -4.17
N ASP A 591 27.40 17.04 -4.21
CA ASP A 591 26.53 17.72 -5.18
C ASP A 591 26.49 19.23 -4.95
N ARG A 592 26.40 19.68 -3.68
CA ARG A 592 26.46 21.12 -3.34
C ARG A 592 27.79 21.75 -3.76
N LEU A 593 28.91 21.09 -3.48
CA LEU A 593 30.24 21.59 -3.84
C LEU A 593 30.43 21.65 -5.36
N ARG A 594 29.96 20.63 -6.09
CA ARG A 594 29.99 20.59 -7.55
C ARG A 594 29.20 21.75 -8.17
N ALA A 595 27.99 22.02 -7.66
CA ALA A 595 27.15 23.12 -8.14
C ALA A 595 27.78 24.50 -7.83
N GLN A 596 28.30 24.70 -6.62
CA GLN A 596 28.97 25.95 -6.23
C GLN A 596 30.23 26.21 -7.06
N PHE A 597 31.05 25.18 -7.26
CA PHE A 597 32.26 25.28 -8.08
C PHE A 597 31.93 25.72 -9.51
N LEU A 598 30.93 25.10 -10.14
CA LEU A 598 30.55 25.42 -11.52
C LEU A 598 29.97 26.84 -11.65
N SER A 599 29.16 27.28 -10.68
CA SER A 599 28.66 28.66 -10.65
C SER A 599 29.77 29.69 -10.48
N HIS A 600 30.72 29.45 -9.56
CA HIS A 600 31.87 30.33 -9.36
C HIS A 600 32.77 30.39 -10.60
N VAL A 601 33.13 29.23 -11.17
CA VAL A 601 33.98 29.15 -12.37
C VAL A 601 33.33 29.89 -13.53
N SER A 602 32.01 29.78 -13.73
CA SER A 602 31.36 30.52 -14.80
C SER A 602 31.41 32.02 -14.63
N HIS A 603 31.25 32.54 -13.41
CA HIS A 603 31.34 33.98 -13.15
C HIS A 603 32.76 34.51 -13.37
N GLU A 604 33.76 33.76 -12.90
CA GLU A 604 35.19 34.07 -13.07
C GLU A 604 35.65 33.98 -14.53
N LEU A 605 35.01 33.15 -15.36
CA LEU A 605 35.30 33.07 -16.79
C LEU A 605 34.55 34.13 -17.61
N ARG A 606 33.31 34.48 -17.23
CA ARG A 606 32.51 35.48 -17.95
C ARG A 606 33.15 36.87 -17.87
N THR A 607 33.61 37.27 -16.68
CA THR A 607 34.18 38.59 -16.43
C THR A 607 35.37 38.95 -17.36
N PRO A 608 36.42 38.13 -17.50
CA PRO A 608 37.52 38.41 -18.43
C PRO A 608 37.09 38.33 -19.90
N LEU A 609 36.15 37.45 -20.25
CA LEU A 609 35.64 37.35 -21.63
C LEU A 609 34.85 38.60 -22.05
N THR A 610 34.04 39.17 -21.15
CA THR A 610 33.33 40.43 -21.39
C THR A 610 34.32 41.57 -21.65
N SER A 611 35.40 41.65 -20.88
CA SER A 611 36.45 42.66 -21.07
C SER A 611 37.20 42.48 -22.40
N ILE A 612 37.59 41.24 -22.75
CA ILE A 612 38.23 40.93 -24.02
C ILE A 612 37.33 41.33 -25.19
N LYS A 613 36.04 40.98 -25.12
CA LYS A 613 35.05 41.36 -26.14
C LYS A 613 34.91 42.87 -26.25
N GLY A 614 34.80 43.58 -25.11
CA GLY A 614 34.71 45.04 -25.09
C GLY A 614 35.91 45.72 -25.75
N PHE A 615 37.13 45.24 -25.48
CA PHE A 615 38.33 45.78 -26.14
C PHE A 615 38.37 45.50 -27.64
N ILE A 616 37.98 44.29 -28.07
CA ILE A 616 37.88 43.96 -29.49
C ILE A 616 36.84 44.85 -30.19
N GLN A 617 35.69 45.07 -29.55
CA GLN A 617 34.63 45.91 -30.09
C GLN A 617 35.07 47.38 -30.21
N ASN A 618 35.72 47.93 -29.18
CA ASN A 618 36.28 49.29 -29.24
C ASN A 618 37.29 49.47 -30.38
N MET A 619 38.10 48.44 -30.66
CA MET A 619 39.01 48.46 -31.81
C MET A 619 38.25 48.42 -33.14
N LEU A 620 37.22 47.57 -33.25
CA LEU A 620 36.38 47.45 -34.46
C LEU A 620 35.55 48.71 -34.74
N ASP A 621 35.07 49.38 -33.69
CA ASP A 621 34.29 50.63 -33.77
C ASP A 621 35.18 51.85 -34.05
N GLY A 622 36.51 51.67 -34.14
CA GLY A 622 37.47 52.71 -34.48
C GLY A 622 37.85 53.65 -33.32
N LEU A 623 37.41 53.36 -32.10
CA LEU A 623 37.69 54.18 -30.90
C LEU A 623 39.18 54.18 -30.51
N THR A 624 39.97 53.24 -31.04
CA THR A 624 41.41 53.13 -30.80
C THR A 624 42.28 53.48 -32.02
N GLY A 625 41.69 54.06 -33.07
CA GLY A 625 42.38 54.42 -34.32
C GLY A 625 41.97 53.55 -35.51
N SER A 626 42.55 53.84 -36.69
CA SER A 626 42.20 53.16 -37.94
C SER A 626 42.84 51.77 -38.05
N LEU A 627 42.01 50.78 -38.40
CA LEU A 627 42.44 49.39 -38.63
C LEU A 627 42.67 49.13 -40.12
N ASN A 628 43.69 48.32 -40.44
CA ASN A 628 43.81 47.75 -41.78
C ASN A 628 42.93 46.49 -41.95
N GLU A 629 42.64 46.10 -43.19
CA GLU A 629 41.75 44.95 -43.49
C GLU A 629 42.19 43.62 -42.84
N LYS A 630 43.49 43.44 -42.62
CA LYS A 630 44.03 42.21 -42.01
C LYS A 630 43.81 42.21 -40.51
N GLN A 631 44.00 43.36 -39.85
CA GLN A 631 43.72 43.56 -38.42
C GLN A 631 42.22 43.45 -38.14
N GLN A 632 41.37 44.08 -38.96
CA GLN A 632 39.92 43.98 -38.84
C GLN A 632 39.45 42.52 -38.99
N ARG A 633 39.96 41.77 -39.97
CA ARG A 633 39.68 40.33 -40.11
C ARG A 633 40.09 39.49 -38.90
N TYR A 634 41.22 39.80 -38.26
CA TYR A 634 41.63 39.08 -37.05
C TYR A 634 40.77 39.45 -35.85
N LEU A 635 40.42 40.72 -35.68
CA LEU A 635 39.57 41.19 -34.58
C LEU A 635 38.16 40.62 -34.67
N VAL A 636 37.55 40.59 -35.86
CA VAL A 636 36.26 39.91 -36.09
C VAL A 636 36.34 38.43 -35.69
N ARG A 637 37.38 37.71 -36.13
CA ARG A 637 37.59 36.30 -35.73
C ARG A 637 37.81 36.11 -34.23
N MET A 638 38.45 37.06 -33.55
CA MET A 638 38.63 37.01 -32.09
C MET A 638 37.30 37.29 -31.38
N SER A 639 36.48 38.20 -31.89
CA SER A 639 35.13 38.48 -31.38
C SER A 639 34.25 37.24 -31.49
N ASP A 640 34.22 36.59 -32.67
CA ASP A 640 33.45 35.37 -32.91
C ASP A 640 33.85 34.23 -31.96
N ASN A 641 35.15 34.10 -31.64
CA ASN A 641 35.63 33.09 -30.70
C ASN A 641 35.25 33.43 -29.24
N SER A 642 35.27 34.70 -28.86
CA SER A 642 34.79 35.15 -27.55
C SER A 642 33.30 34.86 -27.38
N ASP A 643 32.48 35.18 -28.37
CA ASP A 643 31.03 34.88 -28.36
C ASP A 643 30.74 33.38 -28.32
N ARG A 644 31.64 32.58 -28.89
CA ARG A 644 31.55 31.13 -28.82
C ARG A 644 31.92 30.57 -27.44
N LEU A 645 32.89 31.17 -26.75
CA LEU A 645 33.27 30.77 -25.39
C LEU A 645 32.18 31.13 -24.38
N VAL A 646 31.56 32.30 -24.50
CA VAL A 646 30.44 32.71 -23.65
C VAL A 646 29.28 31.73 -23.77
N ARG A 647 28.84 31.42 -25.00
CA ARG A 647 27.79 30.42 -25.25
C ARG A 647 28.14 29.03 -24.69
N MET A 648 29.39 28.62 -24.83
CA MET A 648 29.87 27.33 -24.32
C MET A 648 29.81 27.23 -22.79
N ILE A 649 30.11 28.33 -22.09
CA ILE A 649 30.02 28.40 -20.63
C ILE A 649 28.55 28.36 -20.19
N GLU A 650 27.68 29.06 -20.92
CA GLU A 650 26.24 29.09 -20.65
C GLU A 650 25.58 27.72 -20.87
N ASP A 651 25.88 27.04 -21.97
CA ASP A 651 25.41 25.67 -22.24
C ASP A 651 25.83 24.68 -21.13
N LEU A 652 27.05 24.84 -20.60
CA LEU A 652 27.59 23.98 -19.55
C LEU A 652 26.92 24.25 -18.19
N LEU A 653 26.63 25.52 -17.89
CA LEU A 653 25.87 25.91 -16.71
C LEU A 653 24.42 25.44 -16.76
N ASP A 654 23.75 25.65 -17.90
CA ASP A 654 22.37 25.22 -18.09
C ASP A 654 22.27 23.71 -17.91
N ARG A 655 23.20 22.92 -18.48
CA ARG A 655 23.28 21.48 -18.23
C ARG A 655 23.44 21.15 -16.74
N THR A 656 24.31 21.86 -16.03
CA THR A 656 24.54 21.61 -14.60
C THR A 656 23.28 21.88 -13.78
N ARG A 657 22.53 22.94 -14.14
CA ARG A 657 21.24 23.28 -13.52
C ARG A 657 20.17 22.24 -13.84
N ILE A 658 20.17 21.70 -15.05
CA ILE A 658 19.28 20.61 -15.48
C ILE A 658 19.58 19.33 -14.69
N GLU A 659 20.84 18.88 -14.64
CA GLU A 659 21.25 17.65 -13.92
C GLU A 659 20.96 17.73 -12.41
N THR A 660 20.93 18.94 -11.84
CA THR A 660 20.64 19.16 -10.41
C THR A 660 19.18 19.49 -10.11
N GLY A 661 18.31 19.52 -11.13
CA GLY A 661 16.90 19.90 -10.98
C GLY A 661 16.68 21.35 -10.52
N ARG A 662 17.69 22.22 -10.67
CA ARG A 662 17.66 23.63 -10.26
C ARG A 662 17.38 24.60 -11.40
N LEU A 663 17.07 24.08 -12.59
CA LEU A 663 16.68 24.93 -13.71
C LEU A 663 15.24 25.39 -13.48
N GLU A 664 15.09 26.62 -13.00
CA GLU A 664 13.79 27.26 -12.84
C GLU A 664 13.32 27.80 -14.19
N VAL A 665 12.09 27.44 -14.56
CA VAL A 665 11.36 27.95 -15.72
C VAL A 665 10.27 28.86 -15.20
N HIS A 666 10.05 30.00 -15.85
CA HIS A 666 9.04 30.98 -15.45
C HIS A 666 8.00 31.14 -16.57
N PRO A 667 7.03 30.22 -16.67
CA PRO A 667 6.03 30.28 -17.73
C PRO A 667 5.14 31.51 -17.60
N ALA A 668 4.81 32.11 -18.74
CA ALA A 668 3.89 33.22 -18.88
C ALA A 668 3.09 33.09 -20.19
N ASP A 669 2.11 33.96 -20.38
CA ASP A 669 1.39 34.10 -21.65
C ASP A 669 2.33 34.67 -22.71
N VAL A 670 2.68 33.84 -23.70
CA VAL A 670 3.54 34.24 -24.81
C VAL A 670 2.78 34.12 -26.13
N GLU A 671 2.72 35.23 -26.87
CA GLU A 671 2.23 35.22 -28.24
C GLU A 671 3.26 34.55 -29.16
N LEU A 672 2.95 33.31 -29.56
CA LEU A 672 3.91 32.40 -30.17
C LEU A 672 4.47 32.96 -31.48
N GLU A 673 3.61 33.49 -32.35
CA GLU A 673 4.05 33.97 -33.67
C GLU A 673 4.86 35.24 -33.62
N SER A 674 4.48 36.22 -32.78
CA SER A 674 5.30 37.40 -32.56
C SER A 674 6.68 37.00 -32.04
N CYS A 675 6.73 36.05 -31.09
CA CYS A 675 7.99 35.55 -30.56
C CYS A 675 8.84 34.86 -31.65
N LEU A 676 8.25 34.00 -32.48
CA LEU A 676 8.95 33.32 -33.57
C LEU A 676 9.43 34.31 -34.65
N ALA A 677 8.60 35.26 -35.04
CA ALA A 677 8.92 36.28 -36.03
C ALA A 677 10.13 37.13 -35.59
N ASP A 678 10.16 37.56 -34.32
CA ASP A 678 11.28 38.30 -33.74
C ASP A 678 12.60 37.52 -33.84
N VAL A 679 12.58 36.23 -33.51
CA VAL A 679 13.76 35.36 -33.56
C VAL A 679 14.23 35.14 -35.00
N ILE A 680 13.30 34.96 -35.93
CA ILE A 680 13.61 34.69 -37.34
C ILE A 680 14.20 35.92 -38.02
N GLU A 681 13.66 37.11 -37.78
CA GLU A 681 14.22 38.37 -38.29
C GLU A 681 15.64 38.60 -37.77
N GLN A 682 15.92 38.26 -36.50
CA GLN A 682 17.28 38.32 -35.94
C GLN A 682 18.26 37.34 -36.62
N LEU A 683 17.80 36.16 -37.06
CA LEU A 683 18.64 35.13 -37.67
C LEU A 683 18.74 35.24 -39.20
N LYS A 684 17.90 36.05 -39.84
CA LYS A 684 17.88 36.29 -41.29
C LYS A 684 19.22 36.75 -41.87
N PRO A 685 19.97 37.69 -41.25
CA PRO A 685 21.28 38.10 -41.75
C PRO A 685 22.30 36.96 -41.78
N LEU A 686 22.20 36.02 -40.83
CA LEU A 686 23.11 34.86 -40.74
C LEU A 686 22.87 33.87 -41.90
N ALA A 687 21.61 33.63 -42.25
CA ALA A 687 21.24 32.82 -43.42
C ALA A 687 21.67 33.49 -44.73
N GLN A 688 21.42 34.79 -44.87
CA GLN A 688 21.83 35.58 -46.04
C GLN A 688 23.35 35.58 -46.26
N ALA A 689 24.14 35.67 -45.18
CA ALA A 689 25.59 35.58 -45.25
C ALA A 689 26.09 34.23 -45.81
N LYS A 690 25.29 33.16 -45.71
CA LYS A 690 25.56 31.84 -46.31
C LYS A 690 24.82 31.61 -47.64
N GLN A 691 24.20 32.64 -48.22
CA GLN A 691 23.40 32.58 -49.45
C GLN A 691 22.20 31.61 -49.33
N GLN A 692 21.53 31.59 -48.18
CA GLN A 692 20.36 30.74 -47.91
C GLN A 692 19.10 31.59 -47.75
N SER A 693 17.92 31.05 -48.07
CA SER A 693 16.64 31.67 -47.69
C SER A 693 16.20 31.20 -46.31
N LEU A 694 15.73 32.13 -45.48
CA LEU A 694 15.08 31.86 -44.19
C LEU A 694 13.66 32.41 -44.24
N GLU A 695 12.68 31.52 -44.18
CA GLU A 695 11.26 31.82 -44.38
C GLU A 695 10.46 31.49 -43.12
N PHE A 696 9.51 32.35 -42.77
CA PHE A 696 8.53 32.10 -41.72
C PHE A 696 7.16 31.90 -42.34
N CYS A 697 6.55 30.74 -42.09
CA CYS A 697 5.23 30.39 -42.60
C CYS A 697 4.32 30.00 -41.43
N SER A 698 3.40 30.89 -41.05
CA SER A 698 2.31 30.56 -40.13
C SER A 698 0.96 30.78 -40.80
N ALA A 699 0.02 29.87 -40.53
CA ALA A 699 -1.37 29.94 -41.01
C ALA A 699 -2.34 30.49 -39.96
N TYR A 700 -1.83 30.79 -38.76
CA TYR A 700 -2.57 31.35 -37.65
C TYR A 700 -2.05 32.78 -37.40
N THR A 701 -2.75 33.58 -36.59
CA THR A 701 -2.33 34.97 -36.30
C THR A 701 -2.36 35.33 -34.81
N GLU A 702 -2.87 34.47 -33.92
CA GLU A 702 -3.11 34.80 -32.50
C GLU A 702 -3.09 33.56 -31.57
N VAL A 703 -1.97 32.81 -31.56
CA VAL A 703 -1.77 31.67 -30.64
C VAL A 703 -1.00 32.12 -29.40
N VAL A 704 -1.62 31.98 -28.22
CA VAL A 704 -0.99 32.23 -26.92
C VAL A 704 -0.62 30.90 -26.27
N VAL A 705 0.66 30.73 -25.98
CA VAL A 705 1.21 29.53 -25.33
C VAL A 705 1.63 29.84 -23.90
N TRP A 706 1.54 28.85 -23.02
CA TRP A 706 2.02 28.94 -21.65
C TRP A 706 3.50 28.52 -21.62
N ALA A 707 4.40 29.50 -21.69
CA ALA A 707 5.82 29.25 -21.94
C ALA A 707 6.71 30.29 -21.25
N ASP A 708 7.93 29.91 -20.90
CA ASP A 708 8.97 30.86 -20.56
C ASP A 708 9.54 31.44 -21.86
N ARG A 709 9.32 32.74 -22.07
CA ARG A 709 9.70 33.44 -23.30
C ARG A 709 11.19 33.28 -23.63
N ASP A 710 12.06 33.36 -22.64
CA ASP A 710 13.51 33.30 -22.87
C ASP A 710 13.95 31.88 -23.23
N ARG A 711 13.35 30.86 -22.59
CA ARG A 711 13.62 29.44 -22.91
C ARG A 711 13.04 29.02 -24.26
N LEU A 712 11.89 29.58 -24.64
CA LEU A 712 11.31 29.41 -25.97
C LEU A 712 12.22 30.01 -27.05
N ILE A 713 12.70 31.24 -26.85
CA ILE A 713 13.67 31.88 -27.75
C ILE A 713 14.94 31.03 -27.86
N GLN A 714 15.50 30.58 -26.74
CA GLN A 714 16.69 29.71 -26.70
C GLN A 714 16.48 28.43 -27.50
N THR A 715 15.30 27.81 -27.37
CA THR A 715 14.93 26.59 -28.08
C THR A 715 14.90 26.82 -29.60
N VAL A 716 14.20 27.86 -30.04
CA VAL A 716 14.04 28.19 -31.47
C VAL A 716 15.39 28.60 -32.08
N VAL A 717 16.18 29.41 -31.38
CA VAL A 717 17.53 29.81 -31.83
C VAL A 717 18.42 28.58 -32.03
N ASN A 718 18.40 27.62 -31.10
CA ASN A 718 19.20 26.40 -31.21
C ASN A 718 18.80 25.53 -32.41
N LEU A 719 17.50 25.38 -32.68
CA LEU A 719 17.01 24.61 -33.82
C LEU A 719 17.31 25.31 -35.16
N VAL A 720 17.02 26.60 -35.28
CA VAL A 720 17.22 27.37 -36.52
C VAL A 720 18.71 27.54 -36.83
N GLN A 721 19.56 27.78 -35.82
CA GLN A 721 21.02 27.83 -36.04
C GLN A 721 21.58 26.49 -36.52
N ASN A 722 21.05 25.36 -36.02
CA ASN A 722 21.42 24.04 -36.53
C ASN A 722 20.98 23.88 -38.00
N ALA A 723 19.76 24.27 -38.36
CA ALA A 723 19.28 24.24 -39.75
C ALA A 723 20.17 25.08 -40.69
N ILE A 724 20.46 26.34 -40.36
CA ILE A 724 21.35 27.23 -41.12
C ILE A 724 22.77 26.64 -41.25
N LYS A 725 23.25 26.01 -40.18
CA LYS A 725 24.59 25.41 -40.11
C LYS A 725 24.75 24.27 -41.11
N PHE A 726 23.77 23.37 -41.24
CA PHE A 726 23.85 22.15 -42.05
C PHE A 726 23.26 22.29 -43.47
N THR A 727 22.45 23.31 -43.72
CA THR A 727 21.98 23.63 -45.07
C THR A 727 23.13 24.13 -45.95
N PRO A 728 23.27 23.68 -47.22
CA PRO A 728 24.26 24.21 -48.15
C PRO A 728 23.87 25.61 -48.70
N PRO A 729 24.78 26.35 -49.35
CA PRO A 729 24.44 27.60 -50.04
C PRO A 729 23.38 27.37 -51.13
N GLY A 730 22.41 28.29 -51.26
CA GLY A 730 21.26 28.18 -52.15
C GLY A 730 20.09 27.33 -51.60
N GLY A 731 20.24 26.75 -50.41
CA GLY A 731 19.17 26.02 -49.73
C GLY A 731 18.22 26.93 -48.93
N THR A 732 17.13 26.33 -48.46
CA THR A 732 16.04 27.01 -47.75
C THR A 732 15.86 26.42 -46.36
N VAL A 733 15.69 27.30 -45.38
CA VAL A 733 15.26 26.98 -44.02
C VAL A 733 13.88 27.62 -43.81
N SER A 734 12.88 26.83 -43.43
CA SER A 734 11.54 27.33 -43.16
C SER A 734 11.13 27.00 -41.74
N VAL A 735 10.63 27.99 -41.00
CA VAL A 735 10.04 27.83 -39.68
C VAL A 735 8.54 28.00 -39.79
N GLY A 736 7.76 27.11 -39.16
CA GLY A 736 6.32 27.22 -39.14
C GLY A 736 5.69 26.75 -37.84
N CYS A 737 4.39 26.98 -37.72
CA CYS A 737 3.58 26.57 -36.59
C CYS A 737 2.35 25.80 -37.08
N GLU A 738 2.11 24.64 -36.49
CA GLU A 738 0.93 23.81 -36.72
C GLU A 738 0.18 23.61 -35.40
N LEU A 739 -1.15 23.58 -35.45
CA LEU A 739 -2.03 23.32 -34.30
C LEU A 739 -2.69 21.95 -34.51
N PRO A 740 -1.98 20.83 -34.22
CA PRO A 740 -2.55 19.50 -34.44
C PRO A 740 -3.77 19.23 -33.56
N ASN A 741 -3.88 19.93 -32.42
CA ASN A 741 -5.01 19.86 -31.51
C ASN A 741 -5.21 21.20 -30.77
N HIS A 742 -6.22 21.30 -29.91
CA HIS A 742 -6.50 22.51 -29.11
C HIS A 742 -5.64 22.63 -27.84
N ARG A 743 -4.72 21.70 -27.58
CA ARG A 743 -3.94 21.61 -26.34
C ARG A 743 -2.48 22.00 -26.52
N THR A 744 -1.89 21.74 -27.68
CA THR A 744 -0.47 21.98 -27.96
C THR A 744 -0.26 22.60 -29.33
N ALA A 745 0.64 23.58 -29.39
CA ALA A 745 1.15 24.16 -30.62
C ALA A 745 2.44 23.44 -31.00
N THR A 746 2.60 23.08 -32.27
CA THR A 746 3.78 22.41 -32.79
C THR A 746 4.58 23.39 -33.64
N VAL A 747 5.80 23.70 -33.21
CA VAL A 747 6.73 24.53 -33.98
C VAL A 747 7.63 23.61 -34.79
N LEU A 748 7.74 23.87 -36.09
CA LEU A 748 8.51 23.05 -37.03
C LEU A 748 9.62 23.87 -37.67
N VAL A 749 10.83 23.33 -37.65
CA VAL A 749 12.01 23.88 -38.33
C VAL A 749 12.44 22.88 -39.40
N ARG A 750 12.27 23.27 -40.66
CA ARG A 750 12.58 22.44 -41.83
C ARG A 750 13.78 23.01 -42.57
N ASP A 751 14.68 22.14 -43.00
CA ASP A 751 15.81 22.50 -43.85
C ASP A 751 15.86 21.66 -45.14
N THR A 752 16.59 22.16 -46.14
CA THR A 752 16.92 21.43 -47.38
C THR A 752 18.36 20.92 -47.37
N GLY A 753 18.86 20.53 -46.19
CA GLY A 753 20.21 20.01 -45.98
C GLY A 753 20.37 18.53 -46.36
N PRO A 754 21.45 17.86 -45.91
CA PRO A 754 21.72 16.46 -46.24
C PRO A 754 20.79 15.46 -45.54
N GLY A 755 19.90 15.92 -44.65
CA GLY A 755 19.12 15.07 -43.77
C GLY A 755 19.95 14.42 -42.66
N ILE A 756 19.31 13.58 -41.85
CA ILE A 756 19.90 12.88 -40.71
C ILE A 756 19.88 11.39 -41.02
N ALA A 757 20.99 10.67 -40.84
CA ALA A 757 20.97 9.22 -41.06
C ALA A 757 19.93 8.55 -40.14
N PRO A 758 19.09 7.61 -40.62
CA PRO A 758 18.00 7.04 -39.83
C PRO A 758 18.43 6.45 -38.48
N GLU A 759 19.63 5.88 -38.42
CA GLU A 759 20.25 5.34 -37.20
C GLU A 759 20.58 6.37 -36.10
N TYR A 760 20.52 7.67 -36.44
CA TYR A 760 20.82 8.77 -35.52
C TYR A 760 19.59 9.59 -35.12
N LEU A 761 18.42 9.41 -35.74
CA LEU A 761 17.22 10.22 -35.47
C LEU A 761 16.82 10.23 -33.99
N ASP A 762 16.91 9.07 -33.31
CA ASP A 762 16.57 8.97 -31.88
C ASP A 762 17.70 9.46 -30.95
N LYS A 763 18.94 9.53 -31.46
CA LYS A 763 20.16 9.82 -30.69
C LYS A 763 20.64 11.26 -30.78
N ILE A 764 20.14 12.05 -31.74
CA ILE A 764 20.59 13.44 -31.91
C ILE A 764 20.29 14.34 -30.71
N PHE A 765 19.31 13.96 -29.88
CA PHE A 765 18.97 14.66 -28.64
C PHE A 765 19.78 14.17 -27.44
N ASP A 766 20.62 13.14 -27.61
CA ASP A 766 21.46 12.63 -26.54
C ASP A 766 22.60 13.62 -26.21
N PRO A 767 22.92 13.79 -24.92
CA PRO A 767 24.06 14.58 -24.46
C PRO A 767 25.38 14.27 -25.17
N PHE A 768 26.08 15.31 -25.67
CA PHE A 768 27.39 15.22 -26.35
C PHE A 768 27.40 14.43 -27.66
N PHE A 769 26.24 14.03 -28.16
CA PHE A 769 26.14 13.24 -29.38
C PHE A 769 26.54 14.07 -30.61
N ARG A 770 27.38 13.48 -31.47
CA ARG A 770 27.87 14.12 -32.71
C ARG A 770 28.06 13.09 -33.82
N ILE A 771 27.55 13.40 -35.01
CA ILE A 771 27.77 12.60 -36.21
C ILE A 771 29.19 12.88 -36.73
N GLN A 772 30.10 11.90 -36.62
CA GLN A 772 31.45 11.98 -37.20
C GLN A 772 31.43 11.55 -38.67
N GLN A 773 31.14 12.47 -39.59
CA GLN A 773 31.38 12.21 -41.02
C GLN A 773 32.81 12.61 -41.41
N GLY A 774 33.51 11.71 -42.11
CA GLY A 774 34.93 11.76 -42.46
C GLY A 774 35.39 12.86 -43.43
N GLN A 775 34.87 14.08 -43.34
CA GLN A 775 35.38 15.25 -44.07
C GLN A 775 36.01 16.27 -43.11
N ARG A 776 37.20 16.77 -43.50
CA ARG A 776 38.09 17.68 -42.74
C ARG A 776 37.51 19.08 -42.42
N THR A 777 36.21 19.29 -42.60
CA THR A 777 35.55 20.60 -42.49
C THR A 777 34.18 20.52 -41.77
N ALA A 778 34.03 19.62 -40.80
CA ALA A 778 32.83 19.62 -39.93
C ALA A 778 32.86 20.82 -38.95
N PRO A 779 31.79 21.65 -38.87
CA PRO A 779 31.75 22.82 -38.00
C PRO A 779 31.72 22.44 -36.51
N LYS A 780 32.62 23.05 -35.73
CA LYS A 780 32.92 22.73 -34.32
C LYS A 780 31.78 23.18 -33.37
N GLY A 781 31.15 22.24 -32.65
CA GLY A 781 30.21 22.49 -31.56
C GLY A 781 30.27 21.38 -30.50
N LEU A 782 29.79 21.61 -29.28
CA LEU A 782 29.90 20.68 -28.14
C LEU A 782 28.87 19.53 -28.16
N GLY A 783 27.83 19.60 -28.99
CA GLY A 783 26.77 18.59 -29.00
C GLY A 783 25.81 18.71 -27.80
N LEU A 784 25.68 19.90 -27.21
CA LEU A 784 24.79 20.17 -26.07
C LEU A 784 23.45 20.81 -26.50
N GLY A 785 23.42 21.52 -27.63
CA GLY A 785 22.26 22.34 -28.02
C GLY A 785 20.94 21.55 -28.14
N LEU A 786 20.95 20.38 -28.81
CA LEU A 786 19.73 19.57 -28.96
C LEU A 786 19.31 18.87 -27.66
N SER A 787 20.27 18.46 -26.82
CA SER A 787 19.95 17.92 -25.49
C SER A 787 19.34 18.98 -24.56
N ILE A 788 19.78 20.24 -24.65
CA ILE A 788 19.20 21.37 -23.91
C ILE A 788 17.78 21.65 -24.43
N VAL A 789 17.58 21.68 -25.75
CA VAL A 789 16.26 21.84 -26.37
C VAL A 789 15.27 20.79 -25.85
N LYS A 790 15.66 19.51 -25.83
CA LYS A 790 14.82 18.42 -25.32
C LYS A 790 14.38 18.70 -23.88
N THR A 791 15.31 19.01 -22.98
CA THR A 791 14.98 19.29 -21.57
C THR A 791 14.13 20.54 -21.41
N LEU A 792 14.42 21.64 -22.11
CA LEU A 792 13.65 22.89 -22.01
C LEU A 792 12.20 22.71 -22.46
N VAL A 793 11.98 21.89 -23.48
CA VAL A 793 10.65 21.57 -24.00
C VAL A 793 9.91 20.64 -23.03
N GLU A 794 10.57 19.59 -22.51
CA GLU A 794 9.99 18.67 -21.53
C GLU A 794 9.61 19.38 -20.22
N LEU A 795 10.45 20.28 -19.70
CA LEU A 795 10.15 21.08 -18.50
C LEU A 795 8.95 22.02 -18.68
N GLN A 796 8.59 22.34 -19.92
CA GLN A 796 7.43 23.16 -20.26
C GLN A 796 6.22 22.31 -20.71
N GLY A 797 6.27 20.98 -20.51
CA GLY A 797 5.16 20.07 -20.83
C GLY A 797 5.00 19.76 -22.32
N GLY A 798 6.09 19.89 -23.10
CA GLY A 798 6.13 19.58 -24.52
C GLY A 798 7.04 18.38 -24.86
N GLU A 799 7.09 18.04 -26.14
CA GLU A 799 7.91 16.96 -26.70
C GLU A 799 8.72 17.44 -27.91
N VAL A 800 9.84 16.78 -28.19
CA VAL A 800 10.68 17.05 -29.37
C VAL A 800 10.71 15.85 -30.32
N ALA A 801 10.73 16.10 -31.62
CA ALA A 801 10.81 15.07 -32.64
C ALA A 801 11.72 15.48 -33.81
N ALA A 802 12.24 14.48 -34.52
CA ALA A 802 13.05 14.66 -35.70
C ALA A 802 12.66 13.67 -36.80
N ARG A 803 12.52 14.14 -38.04
CA ARG A 803 12.24 13.30 -39.20
C ARG A 803 12.98 13.78 -40.44
N ASN A 804 13.25 12.86 -41.37
CA ASN A 804 13.75 13.24 -42.69
C ASN A 804 12.58 13.59 -43.61
N ARG A 805 12.80 14.57 -44.49
CA ARG A 805 11.80 14.98 -45.48
C ARG A 805 11.92 14.15 -46.76
N PRO A 806 10.80 13.78 -47.41
CA PRO A 806 10.82 13.04 -48.68
C PRO A 806 11.53 13.79 -49.82
N GLU A 807 11.46 15.13 -49.80
CA GLU A 807 12.13 16.02 -50.76
C GLU A 807 13.61 16.29 -50.47
N GLY A 808 14.18 15.65 -49.43
CA GLY A 808 15.53 15.89 -48.94
C GLY A 808 15.58 16.94 -47.81
N GLY A 809 16.51 16.76 -46.88
CA GLY A 809 16.65 17.60 -45.67
C GLY A 809 16.02 17.00 -44.41
N ALA A 810 16.10 17.74 -43.31
CA ALA A 810 15.55 17.34 -42.02
C ALA A 810 14.42 18.27 -41.57
N GLU A 811 13.54 17.73 -40.74
CA GLU A 811 12.56 18.48 -39.97
C GLU A 811 12.76 18.17 -38.50
N LEU A 812 12.94 19.22 -37.71
CA LEU A 812 12.98 19.18 -36.25
C LEU A 812 11.75 19.93 -35.75
N SER A 813 10.98 19.30 -34.87
CA SER A 813 9.76 19.89 -34.32
C SER A 813 9.73 19.79 -32.80
N PHE A 814 9.06 20.74 -32.16
CA PHE A 814 8.73 20.65 -30.74
C PHE A 814 7.30 21.09 -30.46
N THR A 815 6.69 20.57 -29.40
CA THR A 815 5.35 20.96 -28.95
C THR A 815 5.42 21.86 -27.73
N ILE A 816 4.42 22.74 -27.56
CA ILE A 816 4.29 23.59 -26.38
C ILE A 816 2.81 23.78 -26.01
N PRO A 817 2.42 23.79 -24.72
CA PRO A 817 1.03 23.93 -24.32
C PRO A 817 0.39 25.25 -24.75
N ILE A 818 -0.80 25.16 -25.35
CA ILE A 818 -1.62 26.31 -25.71
C ILE A 818 -2.38 26.76 -24.48
N HIS A 819 -2.28 28.04 -24.16
CA HIS A 819 -3.11 28.68 -23.14
C HIS A 819 -4.39 29.27 -23.73
N ALA A 820 -4.29 29.93 -24.90
CA ALA A 820 -5.45 30.44 -25.62
C ALA A 820 -5.21 30.48 -27.14
N VAL A 821 -6.24 30.12 -27.91
CA VAL A 821 -6.31 30.42 -29.35
C VAL A 821 -7.45 31.41 -29.54
N LYS A 822 -7.17 32.61 -30.00
CA LYS A 822 -8.24 33.48 -30.49
C LYS A 822 -8.62 33.00 -31.89
N ALA A 823 -9.90 32.65 -32.07
CA ALA A 823 -10.40 32.18 -33.35
C ALA A 823 -10.25 33.28 -34.42
N PRO A 824 -9.93 32.94 -35.68
CA PRO A 824 -9.82 33.93 -36.73
C PRO A 824 -11.20 34.57 -36.95
N LEU A 825 -11.30 35.87 -36.72
CA LEU A 825 -12.40 36.66 -37.26
C LEU A 825 -12.34 36.51 -38.78
N LEU A 826 -13.35 35.86 -39.35
CA LEU A 826 -13.63 35.92 -40.79
C LEU A 826 -13.72 37.39 -41.19
N LEU A 827 -12.67 37.90 -41.83
CA LEU A 827 -12.63 39.30 -42.25
C LEU A 827 -11.99 39.42 -43.62
N GLU A 828 -12.80 39.17 -44.65
CA GLU A 828 -12.62 39.85 -45.93
C GLU A 828 -14.00 40.28 -46.45
N SER A 829 -14.27 41.59 -46.41
CA SER A 829 -14.87 42.36 -47.53
C SER A 829 -15.54 43.72 -47.21
N HIS A 830 -15.62 44.22 -45.97
CA HIS A 830 -16.49 45.41 -45.69
C HIS A 830 -15.84 46.71 -45.18
N LEU A 831 -14.51 46.84 -45.11
CA LEU A 831 -13.88 48.08 -44.59
C LEU A 831 -13.54 49.16 -45.64
N MET A 832 -13.73 48.91 -46.94
CA MET A 832 -13.48 49.95 -47.93
C MET A 832 -14.57 51.04 -47.89
N GLY A 833 -14.28 52.17 -47.25
CA GLY A 833 -15.06 53.41 -47.43
C GLY A 833 -15.34 54.26 -46.20
N GLN A 834 -14.85 53.92 -45.00
CA GLN A 834 -15.10 54.76 -43.81
C GLN A 834 -14.20 56.01 -43.81
N HIS A 835 -14.80 57.18 -43.60
CA HIS A 835 -14.09 58.46 -43.65
C HIS A 835 -13.67 58.92 -42.24
N ILE A 836 -12.38 59.03 -41.97
CA ILE A 836 -11.83 59.49 -40.69
C ILE A 836 -11.20 60.88 -40.86
N LEU A 837 -11.58 61.83 -40.00
CA LEU A 837 -11.00 63.17 -39.96
C LEU A 837 -9.87 63.24 -38.93
N VAL A 838 -8.66 63.62 -39.34
CA VAL A 838 -7.51 63.86 -38.47
C VAL A 838 -7.29 65.37 -38.34
N VAL A 839 -7.25 65.88 -37.11
CA VAL A 839 -7.10 67.30 -36.82
C VAL A 839 -5.89 67.50 -35.90
N ASP A 840 -4.83 68.07 -36.46
CA ASP A 840 -3.55 68.29 -35.79
C ASP A 840 -2.85 69.49 -36.47
N ASP A 841 -2.14 70.32 -35.74
CA ASP A 841 -1.38 71.44 -36.34
C ASP A 841 0.01 70.99 -36.85
N ASP A 842 0.47 69.81 -36.43
CA ASP A 842 1.73 69.20 -36.88
C ASP A 842 1.51 68.31 -38.13
N THR A 843 2.13 68.72 -39.24
CA THR A 843 2.05 68.01 -40.53
C THR A 843 2.64 66.60 -40.49
N ASP A 844 3.68 66.36 -39.67
CA ASP A 844 4.34 65.06 -39.58
C ASP A 844 3.45 64.07 -38.81
N ILE A 845 2.74 64.55 -37.79
CA ILE A 845 1.77 63.74 -37.04
C ILE A 845 0.55 63.43 -37.90
N GLN A 846 0.06 64.39 -38.70
CA GLN A 846 -1.00 64.13 -39.67
C GLN A 846 -0.59 63.05 -40.67
N GLN A 847 0.62 63.10 -41.22
CA GLN A 847 1.11 62.10 -42.17
C GLN A 847 1.24 60.72 -41.52
N LEU A 848 1.78 60.66 -40.30
CA LEU A 848 1.87 59.40 -39.54
C LEU A 848 0.48 58.78 -39.31
N LEU A 849 -0.50 59.58 -38.89
CA LEU A 849 -1.86 59.11 -38.66
C LEU A 849 -2.55 58.72 -39.97
N HIS A 850 -2.32 59.48 -41.05
CA HIS A 850 -2.80 59.19 -42.39
C HIS A 850 -2.32 57.81 -42.86
N ASP A 851 -1.01 57.56 -42.82
CA ASP A 851 -0.41 56.31 -43.28
C ASP A 851 -0.93 55.10 -42.49
N ARG A 852 -1.12 55.25 -41.18
CA ARG A 852 -1.64 54.20 -40.29
C ARG A 852 -3.11 53.88 -40.53
N LEU A 853 -3.94 54.92 -40.66
CA LEU A 853 -5.37 54.75 -40.93
C LEU A 853 -5.61 54.20 -42.34
N MET A 854 -4.83 54.64 -43.34
CA MET A 854 -4.87 54.08 -44.70
C MET A 854 -4.44 52.60 -44.72
N ALA A 855 -3.39 52.22 -43.98
CA ALA A 855 -3.00 50.82 -43.79
C ALA A 855 -4.11 49.98 -43.12
N GLY A 856 -4.92 50.60 -42.26
CA GLY A 856 -6.11 50.01 -41.63
C GLY A 856 -7.36 49.96 -42.52
N GLY A 857 -7.29 50.42 -43.78
CA GLY A 857 -8.39 50.40 -44.74
C GLY A 857 -9.35 51.61 -44.67
N TYR A 858 -9.06 52.61 -43.84
CA TYR A 858 -9.85 53.84 -43.72
C TYR A 858 -9.46 54.87 -44.79
N GLN A 859 -10.42 55.69 -45.20
CA GLN A 859 -10.14 56.89 -45.99
C GLN A 859 -9.95 58.09 -45.07
N THR A 860 -8.79 58.73 -45.11
CA THR A 860 -8.43 59.81 -44.19
C THR A 860 -8.47 61.19 -44.81
N PHE A 861 -8.93 62.16 -44.02
CA PHE A 861 -8.94 63.58 -44.35
C PHE A 861 -8.24 64.35 -43.24
N SER A 862 -7.46 65.37 -43.59
CA SER A 862 -6.67 66.12 -42.61
C SER A 862 -7.12 67.58 -42.53
N ALA A 863 -7.13 68.14 -41.32
CA ALA A 863 -7.37 69.55 -41.06
C ALA A 863 -6.29 70.11 -40.11
N PHE A 864 -5.75 71.28 -40.44
CA PHE A 864 -4.65 71.92 -39.71
C PHE A 864 -5.11 72.74 -38.50
N ASP A 865 -6.40 73.09 -38.43
CA ASP A 865 -6.96 73.83 -37.32
C ASP A 865 -8.44 73.50 -37.08
N GLY A 866 -8.96 73.97 -35.93
CA GLY A 866 -10.34 73.74 -35.53
C GLY A 866 -11.39 74.41 -36.44
N ARG A 867 -11.07 75.46 -37.19
CA ARG A 867 -12.02 76.10 -38.12
C ARG A 867 -12.20 75.24 -39.37
N GLN A 868 -11.10 74.76 -39.92
CA GLN A 868 -11.09 73.87 -41.07
C GLN A 868 -11.79 72.55 -40.74
N ALA A 869 -11.53 71.97 -39.55
CA ALA A 869 -12.21 70.78 -39.08
C ALA A 869 -13.74 70.97 -39.02
N LEU A 870 -14.22 72.07 -38.43
CA LEU A 870 -15.66 72.37 -38.36
C LEU A 870 -16.29 72.64 -39.74
N ALA A 871 -15.58 73.29 -40.66
CA ALA A 871 -16.06 73.51 -42.03
C ALA A 871 -16.14 72.19 -42.84
N MET A 872 -15.18 71.27 -42.63
CA MET A 872 -15.21 69.94 -43.23
C MET A 872 -16.38 69.11 -42.69
N LEU A 873 -16.62 69.15 -41.38
CA LEU A 873 -17.75 68.45 -40.75
C LEU A 873 -19.13 68.99 -41.18
N GLN A 874 -19.20 70.22 -41.72
CA GLN A 874 -20.42 70.78 -42.29
C GLN A 874 -20.62 70.42 -43.78
N SER A 875 -19.53 70.12 -44.50
CA SER A 875 -19.58 69.83 -45.93
C SER A 875 -19.57 68.34 -46.25
N ARG A 876 -19.22 67.48 -45.29
CA ARG A 876 -19.13 66.03 -45.45
C ARG A 876 -19.38 65.29 -44.13
N GLU A 877 -19.94 64.09 -44.23
CA GLU A 877 -20.06 63.16 -43.10
C GLU A 877 -18.78 62.32 -42.90
N PHE A 878 -18.40 62.17 -41.64
CA PHE A 878 -17.28 61.36 -41.20
C PHE A 878 -17.77 60.26 -40.25
N ASP A 879 -17.06 59.14 -40.24
CA ASP A 879 -17.33 57.98 -39.40
C ASP A 879 -16.52 58.00 -38.10
N GLY A 880 -15.48 58.83 -38.01
CA GLY A 880 -14.69 59.05 -36.82
C GLY A 880 -13.78 60.28 -36.94
N MET A 881 -13.30 60.79 -35.81
CA MET A 881 -12.36 61.91 -35.77
C MET A 881 -11.25 61.67 -34.75
N ILE A 882 -10.01 61.97 -35.13
CA ILE A 882 -8.87 62.11 -34.21
C ILE A 882 -8.57 63.59 -34.09
N LEU A 883 -8.56 64.11 -32.86
CA LEU A 883 -8.51 65.55 -32.59
C LEU A 883 -7.44 65.87 -31.56
N ASP A 884 -6.44 66.66 -31.95
CA ASP A 884 -5.49 67.23 -31.00
C ASP A 884 -6.15 68.37 -30.19
N ILE A 885 -5.81 68.44 -28.90
CA ILE A 885 -6.18 69.54 -28.01
C ILE A 885 -5.43 70.82 -28.42
N GLY A 886 -4.16 70.69 -28.81
CA GLY A 886 -3.21 71.79 -29.04
C GLY A 886 -3.31 72.56 -30.37
N ILE A 887 -4.42 72.48 -31.11
CA ILE A 887 -4.53 72.88 -32.53
C ILE A 887 -4.64 74.40 -32.83
N GLY A 888 -3.90 75.23 -32.11
CA GLY A 888 -3.77 76.66 -32.41
C GLY A 888 -4.98 77.54 -32.05
N GLN A 889 -5.60 78.22 -33.02
CA GLN A 889 -6.54 79.34 -32.78
C GLN A 889 -7.85 78.95 -32.06
N ILE A 890 -8.27 77.69 -32.13
CA ILE A 890 -9.44 77.16 -31.42
C ILE A 890 -8.98 75.90 -30.69
N ASP A 891 -9.15 75.86 -29.38
CA ASP A 891 -8.84 74.69 -28.54
C ASP A 891 -9.62 73.46 -29.03
N GLY A 892 -8.95 72.30 -29.15
CA GLY A 892 -9.57 71.04 -29.51
C GLY A 892 -10.73 70.65 -28.57
N LEU A 893 -10.72 71.05 -27.30
CA LEU A 893 -11.86 70.84 -26.40
C LEU A 893 -13.09 71.67 -26.79
N ASP A 894 -12.89 72.87 -27.36
CA ASP A 894 -13.98 73.69 -27.86
C ASP A 894 -14.52 73.17 -29.20
N VAL A 895 -13.65 72.60 -30.04
CA VAL A 895 -14.06 71.86 -31.25
C VAL A 895 -14.92 70.65 -30.86
N LEU A 896 -14.46 69.81 -29.92
CA LEU A 896 -15.22 68.69 -29.38
C LEU A 896 -16.61 69.11 -28.88
N ARG A 897 -16.68 70.19 -28.09
CA ARG A 897 -17.96 70.71 -27.59
C ARG A 897 -18.90 71.12 -28.72
N ARG A 898 -18.40 71.80 -29.75
CA ARG A 898 -19.21 72.24 -30.90
C ARG A 898 -19.67 71.09 -31.78
N VAL A 899 -18.81 70.08 -31.99
CA VAL A 899 -19.20 68.87 -32.73
C VAL A 899 -20.28 68.10 -31.97
N ARG A 900 -20.20 68.03 -30.63
CA ARG A 900 -21.23 67.34 -29.83
C ARG A 900 -22.60 68.03 -29.81
N LEU A 901 -22.68 69.32 -30.13
CA LEU A 901 -23.94 70.03 -30.32
C LEU A 901 -24.65 69.63 -31.63
N THR A 902 -23.91 69.15 -32.63
CA THR A 902 -24.42 68.85 -33.99
C THR A 902 -24.44 67.36 -34.29
N ASN A 903 -23.45 66.60 -33.81
CA ASN A 903 -23.34 65.16 -33.95
C ASN A 903 -22.84 64.50 -32.64
N GLN A 904 -23.79 63.96 -31.88
CA GLN A 904 -23.51 63.27 -30.61
C GLN A 904 -22.91 61.87 -30.79
N ARG A 905 -23.03 61.27 -31.99
CA ARG A 905 -22.67 59.87 -32.23
C ARG A 905 -21.32 59.66 -32.90
N LEU A 906 -20.74 60.71 -33.48
CA LEU A 906 -19.42 60.63 -34.11
C LEU A 906 -18.36 60.21 -33.07
N PRO A 907 -17.67 59.07 -33.23
CA PRO A 907 -16.57 58.68 -32.34
C PRO A 907 -15.41 59.67 -32.48
N ILE A 908 -14.91 60.21 -31.36
CA ILE A 908 -13.81 61.17 -31.31
C ILE A 908 -12.74 60.66 -30.34
N ILE A 909 -11.52 60.52 -30.84
CA ILE A 909 -10.32 60.18 -30.06
C ILE A 909 -9.51 61.46 -29.88
N MET A 910 -9.28 61.88 -28.63
CA MET A 910 -8.47 63.05 -28.33
C MET A 910 -7.00 62.66 -28.25
N ILE A 911 -6.12 63.46 -28.85
CA ILE A 911 -4.67 63.33 -28.72
C ILE A 911 -4.09 64.62 -28.10
N THR A 912 -2.96 64.56 -27.40
CA THR A 912 -2.28 65.77 -26.90
C THR A 912 -0.83 65.49 -26.52
N ALA A 913 0.03 66.50 -26.69
CA ALA A 913 1.44 66.46 -26.27
C ALA A 913 1.66 66.71 -24.76
N SER A 914 0.67 67.23 -24.04
CA SER A 914 0.76 67.48 -22.59
C SER A 914 -0.36 66.75 -21.84
N GLY A 915 0.06 65.93 -20.88
CA GLY A 915 -0.82 65.03 -20.13
C GLY A 915 -1.15 65.60 -18.77
N SER A 916 -2.40 66.00 -18.57
CA SER A 916 -2.95 66.12 -17.23
C SER A 916 -4.19 65.24 -17.11
N GLN A 917 -4.32 64.56 -15.97
CA GLN A 917 -5.46 63.72 -15.66
C GLN A 917 -6.77 64.53 -15.69
N GLU A 918 -6.69 65.82 -15.39
CA GLU A 918 -7.79 66.78 -15.46
C GLU A 918 -8.25 67.07 -16.90
N LEU A 919 -7.32 67.17 -17.87
CA LEU A 919 -7.65 67.34 -19.28
C LEU A 919 -8.31 66.08 -19.87
N ALA A 920 -7.81 64.89 -19.52
CA ALA A 920 -8.42 63.63 -19.93
C ALA A 920 -9.86 63.48 -19.39
N VAL A 921 -10.08 63.79 -18.11
CA VAL A 921 -11.41 63.77 -17.48
C VAL A 921 -12.35 64.77 -18.15
N ARG A 922 -11.88 65.99 -18.45
CA ARG A 922 -12.68 67.01 -19.17
C ARG A 922 -13.03 66.57 -20.59
N ALA A 923 -12.08 65.99 -21.32
CA ALA A 923 -12.28 65.50 -22.69
C ALA A 923 -13.34 64.38 -22.75
N ILE A 924 -13.22 63.37 -21.88
CA ILE A 924 -14.20 62.28 -21.79
C ILE A 924 -15.57 62.82 -21.34
N GLY A 925 -15.59 63.73 -20.35
CA GLY A 925 -16.83 64.37 -19.88
C GLY A 925 -17.56 65.21 -20.93
N LEU A 926 -16.83 65.77 -21.91
CA LEU A 926 -17.40 66.46 -23.07
C LEU A 926 -17.84 65.51 -24.19
N GLY A 927 -17.63 64.19 -24.03
CA GLY A 927 -18.12 63.16 -24.93
C GLY A 927 -17.07 62.60 -25.89
N ALA A 928 -15.77 62.74 -25.62
CA ALA A 928 -14.74 61.97 -26.32
C ALA A 928 -14.78 60.48 -25.90
N GLN A 929 -14.45 59.58 -26.81
CA GLN A 929 -14.50 58.13 -26.59
C GLN A 929 -13.17 57.58 -26.06
N ALA A 930 -12.06 58.23 -26.41
CA ALA A 930 -10.73 57.88 -25.94
C ALA A 930 -9.83 59.12 -25.87
N TYR A 931 -8.74 59.00 -25.12
CA TYR A 931 -7.72 60.02 -24.93
C TYR A 931 -6.35 59.35 -25.00
N LEU A 932 -5.44 59.86 -25.83
CA LEU A 932 -4.09 59.35 -26.03
C LEU A 932 -3.06 60.45 -25.82
N LEU A 933 -1.93 60.09 -25.20
CA LEU A 933 -0.81 61.00 -24.94
C LEU A 933 0.25 60.85 -26.04
N LYS A 934 0.72 61.94 -26.64
CA LYS A 934 1.87 61.93 -27.54
C LYS A 934 3.18 61.93 -26.70
N PRO A 935 4.20 61.12 -27.05
CA PRO A 935 4.19 60.11 -28.11
C PRO A 935 3.43 58.84 -27.68
N PHE A 936 2.61 58.31 -28.58
CA PHE A 936 1.91 57.02 -28.42
C PHE A 936 2.56 55.96 -29.31
N ASP A 937 2.61 54.72 -28.83
CA ASP A 937 3.10 53.60 -29.64
C ASP A 937 2.05 53.14 -30.67
N ALA A 938 2.49 52.35 -31.66
CA ALA A 938 1.62 51.88 -32.73
C ALA A 938 0.46 50.99 -32.24
N GLY A 939 0.66 50.26 -31.14
CA GLY A 939 -0.35 49.37 -30.56
C GLY A 939 -1.46 50.15 -29.86
N GLN A 940 -1.12 51.19 -29.10
CA GLN A 940 -2.09 52.04 -28.40
C GLN A 940 -3.05 52.75 -29.36
N LEU A 941 -2.52 53.27 -30.47
CA LEU A 941 -3.35 53.88 -31.52
C LEU A 941 -4.24 52.83 -32.20
N GLN A 942 -3.68 51.67 -32.56
CA GLN A 942 -4.42 50.59 -33.21
C GLN A 942 -5.57 50.08 -32.32
N GLN A 943 -5.33 49.90 -31.03
CA GLN A 943 -6.35 49.47 -30.07
C GLN A 943 -7.49 50.49 -29.94
N ALA A 944 -7.17 51.79 -29.91
CA ALA A 944 -8.18 52.84 -29.84
C ALA A 944 -9.02 52.90 -31.13
N MET A 945 -8.38 52.72 -32.29
CA MET A 945 -9.05 52.65 -33.60
C MET A 945 -9.96 51.42 -33.73
N ASP A 946 -9.46 50.24 -33.37
CA ASP A 946 -10.22 48.99 -33.47
C ASP A 946 -11.44 48.99 -32.56
N ARG A 947 -11.36 49.68 -31.43
CA ARG A 947 -12.46 49.77 -30.47
C ARG A 947 -13.55 50.77 -30.88
N TRP A 948 -13.19 51.88 -31.53
CA TRP A 948 -14.11 53.01 -31.72
C TRP A 948 -14.43 53.36 -33.16
N PHE A 949 -13.57 52.99 -34.12
CA PHE A 949 -13.80 53.25 -35.54
C PHE A 949 -14.26 52.00 -36.30
N ARG A 950 -13.86 50.79 -35.90
CA ARG A 950 -14.46 49.57 -36.48
C ARG A 950 -15.91 49.43 -35.99
N ARG A 951 -16.87 49.58 -36.89
CA ARG A 951 -18.24 49.13 -36.64
C ARG A 951 -18.25 47.60 -36.63
N ALA A 952 -18.89 47.03 -35.61
CA ALA A 952 -19.14 45.61 -35.47
C ALA A 952 -19.94 45.04 -36.66
#